data_AF-A0A9D9K2E8-F1
#
_entry.id   AF-A0A9D9K2E8-F1
#
_cell.length_a   1.000
_cell.length_b   1.000
_cell.length_c   1.000
_cell.angle_alpha   90.00
_cell.angle_beta   90.00
_cell.angle_gamma   90.00
#
_symmetry.space_group_name_H-M   'P 1'
#
loop_
_entity.id
_entity.type
_entity.pdbx_description
1 polymer ?
#
loop_
_entity_poly.entity_id
_entity_poly.type
_entity_poly.pdbx_seq_one_letter_code
_entity_poly.pdbx_strand_id
1 'polypeptide(L)'
;MLVVAHFRRLAGMLTFLSIAVALLVIPSFAQSSSRDVVVTLDRDGTRVTLTDGQRLIVKLEGHPATGYGWEIEPSSSLLQPLGDPVFEAPSPTGMETGAPVLQVLTFLPVRAGEETLTLVYRRPWDRAVQRTFSIRIETLGRFTVLPQVVQPSSSSAPQPVVMGTQEGLPTTFNWCDQGACTLVKDQGGCGSCWAFATTGVVESALKRIDGVERDLSEQYLISAGTHGTCDGGTPAFDLFIGRLPAHQTEAGAVYESDLPYLGQDVPLTRALPHHERLLAWNQVFNADIATIKRIIYEHGPVSAYVCAGSRFMWYRSGVFETDESAACNGSINHAVVLVGWDDSRGSRGAWRLRNSWGSTWGEGGYMWIGYGVSGIGQWIDYAYYDRLAPGTSAISGRVTSLGSGIANVVVSDGVRSALTDQYGVYLVKRIPPGTYTLTPSHSSLVFSPSSRTVTVNAGRNLNRQNFAILPTYTVSGQVTDGAGNGIAGVTISDGTRSATTDAEGRYTLTNVPSGGYALVPSHPDYRFTPHQRWIAVNGDLSGQDFSAICQSCTISGRVIDDAGNGVSDATVSIGMRSATTDAHGNYTLTDVPPGTYHLTPSCSDYVFHPSSRSITVVSHLREQNFIALLPHIVSGRVTDSAGNGVAGVTISDGTRSATTDAQGFYALSGVPTGAYTLTPSRDGYAFTPASRTVTVAGDLSGQDFTVSSSAGQYRVFLPLTVR
;
A
#
# COMPACT_ATOMS: atom_id res chain seq x y z
N MET A 1 -80.77 -38.76 16.69
CA MET A 1 -82.14 -38.27 16.40
C MET A 1 -81.99 -37.18 15.34
N LEU A 2 -82.43 -37.35 14.09
CA LEU A 2 -83.82 -37.32 13.59
C LEU A 2 -84.48 -35.95 13.87
N VAL A 3 -85.11 -35.24 12.92
CA VAL A 3 -85.93 -35.71 11.77
C VAL A 3 -85.73 -34.88 10.48
N VAL A 4 -86.02 -35.48 9.32
CA VAL A 4 -86.10 -34.86 7.97
C VAL A 4 -87.53 -35.00 7.40
N ALA A 5 -88.09 -33.96 6.76
CA ALA A 5 -89.25 -33.95 5.85
C ALA A 5 -89.40 -32.53 5.23
N HIS A 6 -89.85 -32.25 3.99
CA HIS A 6 -90.56 -33.06 2.97
C HIS A 6 -90.21 -32.66 1.49
N PHE A 7 -90.82 -33.38 0.53
CA PHE A 7 -90.59 -33.42 -0.93
C PHE A 7 -91.78 -32.79 -1.73
N ARG A 8 -91.88 -32.61 -3.08
CA ARG A 8 -91.13 -33.04 -4.31
C ARG A 8 -91.66 -32.29 -5.59
N ARG A 9 -90.95 -32.42 -6.74
CA ARG A 9 -91.46 -32.45 -8.17
C ARG A 9 -91.88 -31.12 -8.87
N LEU A 10 -91.79 -30.92 -10.20
CA LEU A 10 -91.37 -31.75 -11.38
C LEU A 10 -90.82 -30.88 -12.58
N ALA A 11 -90.26 -31.53 -13.62
CA ALA A 11 -89.63 -31.06 -14.90
C ALA A 11 -90.42 -30.06 -15.80
N GLY A 12 -89.94 -29.51 -16.94
CA GLY A 12 -88.66 -29.58 -17.71
C GLY A 12 -88.86 -29.48 -19.25
N MET A 13 -87.77 -29.33 -20.04
CA MET A 13 -87.69 -29.40 -21.55
C MET A 13 -88.35 -28.26 -22.38
N LEU A 14 -87.96 -27.89 -23.62
CA LEU A 14 -86.72 -28.02 -24.45
C LEU A 14 -86.86 -27.13 -25.74
N THR A 15 -85.77 -26.59 -26.34
CA THR A 15 -85.59 -26.51 -27.82
C THR A 15 -84.14 -26.14 -28.23
N PHE A 16 -83.72 -26.53 -29.44
CA PHE A 16 -82.34 -26.56 -29.98
C PHE A 16 -82.20 -25.84 -31.33
N LEU A 17 -81.03 -25.22 -31.61
CA LEU A 17 -80.25 -25.20 -32.89
C LEU A 17 -78.96 -24.36 -32.64
N SER A 18 -77.70 -24.82 -32.73
CA SER A 18 -76.92 -25.51 -33.79
C SER A 18 -76.49 -24.60 -34.96
N ILE A 19 -75.27 -24.59 -35.53
CA ILE A 19 -73.94 -25.23 -35.28
C ILE A 19 -72.86 -24.47 -36.14
N ALA A 20 -71.56 -24.71 -35.87
CA ALA A 20 -70.33 -24.45 -36.69
C ALA A 20 -69.37 -23.40 -36.07
N VAL A 21 -68.26 -23.73 -35.40
CA VAL A 21 -67.13 -24.67 -35.64
C VAL A 21 -66.14 -24.19 -36.71
N ALA A 22 -65.02 -23.65 -36.24
CA ALA A 22 -63.71 -23.76 -36.88
C ALA A 22 -62.66 -23.95 -35.77
N LEU A 23 -61.80 -24.96 -35.92
CA LEU A 23 -60.72 -25.22 -34.97
C LEU A 23 -59.69 -24.08 -35.03
N LEU A 24 -59.29 -23.56 -33.87
CA LEU A 24 -57.91 -23.17 -33.68
C LEU A 24 -57.32 -24.02 -32.56
N VAL A 25 -56.22 -24.70 -32.89
CA VAL A 25 -55.39 -25.40 -31.91
C VAL A 25 -54.95 -24.38 -30.87
N ILE A 26 -55.38 -24.55 -29.62
CA ILE A 26 -54.73 -23.85 -28.50
C ILE A 26 -53.41 -24.58 -28.30
N PRO A 27 -52.25 -23.98 -28.62
CA PRO A 27 -50.99 -24.60 -28.26
C PRO A 27 -50.88 -24.57 -26.73
N SER A 28 -50.48 -25.69 -26.14
CA SER A 28 -50.04 -25.72 -24.74
C SER A 28 -48.73 -24.94 -24.59
N PHE A 29 -48.82 -23.61 -24.59
CA PHE A 29 -47.82 -22.74 -24.00
C PHE A 29 -48.21 -22.45 -22.56
N ALA A 30 -48.05 -23.48 -21.71
CA ALA A 30 -47.56 -23.25 -20.36
C ALA A 30 -46.08 -22.80 -20.45
N GLN A 31 -45.84 -21.70 -21.17
CA GLN A 31 -44.54 -21.08 -21.22
C GLN A 31 -44.41 -20.29 -19.92
N SER A 32 -43.51 -20.74 -19.07
CA SER A 32 -43.01 -19.98 -17.92
C SER A 32 -42.52 -18.63 -18.43
N SER A 33 -43.40 -17.62 -18.44
CA SER A 33 -43.02 -16.25 -18.78
C SER A 33 -42.05 -15.80 -17.71
N SER A 34 -40.78 -15.72 -18.09
CA SER A 34 -39.72 -15.21 -17.22
C SER A 34 -40.20 -13.92 -16.55
N ARG A 35 -39.97 -13.82 -15.24
CA ARG A 35 -40.19 -12.56 -14.51
C ARG A 35 -39.31 -11.44 -15.08
N ASP A 36 -38.22 -11.79 -15.73
CA ASP A 36 -37.28 -10.87 -16.35
C ASP A 36 -37.30 -11.02 -17.89
N VAL A 37 -37.67 -9.95 -18.58
CA VAL A 37 -37.59 -9.83 -20.04
C VAL A 37 -36.23 -9.24 -20.39
N VAL A 38 -35.31 -10.09 -20.84
CA VAL A 38 -33.94 -9.70 -21.18
C VAL A 38 -33.87 -9.22 -22.63
N VAL A 39 -33.19 -8.09 -22.84
CA VAL A 39 -33.02 -7.42 -24.13
C VAL A 39 -31.53 -7.14 -24.34
N THR A 40 -31.01 -7.52 -25.49
CA THR A 40 -29.62 -7.31 -25.93
C THR A 40 -29.57 -6.46 -27.20
N LEU A 41 -28.36 -6.12 -27.68
CA LEU A 41 -28.15 -5.20 -28.81
C LEU A 41 -28.86 -5.61 -30.11
N ASP A 42 -29.13 -6.91 -30.31
CA ASP A 42 -29.90 -7.46 -31.43
C ASP A 42 -31.36 -6.98 -31.50
N ARG A 43 -31.86 -6.37 -30.42
CA ARG A 43 -33.23 -5.85 -30.30
C ARG A 43 -33.38 -4.37 -30.60
N ASP A 44 -32.33 -3.69 -31.06
CA ASP A 44 -32.41 -2.27 -31.41
C ASP A 44 -33.51 -2.00 -32.46
N GLY A 45 -34.29 -0.95 -32.24
CA GLY A 45 -35.47 -0.59 -33.03
C GLY A 45 -36.72 -1.47 -32.83
N THR A 46 -36.66 -2.55 -32.03
CA THR A 46 -37.78 -3.51 -31.88
C THR A 46 -38.79 -3.15 -30.79
N ARG A 47 -39.94 -3.84 -30.74
CA ARG A 47 -40.98 -3.70 -29.71
C ARG A 47 -40.80 -4.74 -28.60
N VAL A 48 -41.00 -4.31 -27.35
CA VAL A 48 -40.99 -5.17 -26.16
C VAL A 48 -42.23 -4.87 -25.33
N THR A 49 -43.06 -5.90 -25.09
CA THR A 49 -44.26 -5.81 -24.25
C THR A 49 -43.99 -6.40 -22.87
N LEU A 50 -44.39 -5.69 -21.81
CA LEU A 50 -44.22 -6.08 -20.41
C LEU A 50 -45.59 -6.16 -19.73
N THR A 51 -45.85 -7.25 -18.99
CA THR A 51 -47.07 -7.39 -18.19
C THR A 51 -46.81 -7.18 -16.70
N ASP A 52 -47.89 -7.09 -15.91
CA ASP A 52 -47.80 -7.02 -14.45
C ASP A 52 -46.90 -8.12 -13.85
N GLY A 53 -46.08 -7.73 -12.86
CA GLY A 53 -45.08 -8.59 -12.23
C GLY A 53 -43.78 -8.85 -13.02
N GLN A 54 -43.65 -8.36 -14.27
CA GLN A 54 -42.41 -8.49 -15.06
C GLN A 54 -41.45 -7.30 -14.88
N ARG A 55 -40.18 -7.55 -15.15
CA ARG A 55 -39.08 -6.57 -15.20
C ARG A 55 -38.47 -6.57 -16.59
N LEU A 56 -37.94 -5.44 -17.01
CA LEU A 56 -37.10 -5.34 -18.20
C LEU A 56 -35.64 -5.32 -17.78
N ILE A 57 -34.81 -6.16 -18.40
CA ILE A 57 -33.35 -6.17 -18.20
C ILE A 57 -32.68 -5.89 -19.54
N VAL A 58 -32.06 -4.73 -19.69
CA VAL A 58 -31.31 -4.35 -20.89
C VAL A 58 -29.82 -4.65 -20.64
N LYS A 59 -29.23 -5.55 -21.44
CA LYS A 59 -27.81 -5.94 -21.38
C LYS A 59 -27.09 -5.44 -22.64
N LEU A 60 -26.24 -4.43 -22.50
CA LEU A 60 -25.50 -3.82 -23.61
C LEU A 60 -24.00 -3.76 -23.30
N GLU A 61 -23.17 -3.80 -24.32
CA GLU A 61 -21.70 -3.77 -24.16
C GLU A 61 -21.22 -2.39 -23.69
N GLY A 62 -20.39 -2.36 -22.65
CA GLY A 62 -19.78 -1.14 -22.11
C GLY A 62 -18.31 -1.34 -21.71
N HIS A 63 -17.60 -0.23 -21.54
CA HIS A 63 -16.16 -0.20 -21.22
C HIS A 63 -15.92 0.66 -19.96
N PRO A 64 -16.22 0.15 -18.75
CA PRO A 64 -16.12 0.93 -17.51
C PRO A 64 -14.69 1.40 -17.22
N ALA A 65 -13.67 0.62 -17.61
CA ALA A 65 -12.25 1.01 -17.49
C ALA A 65 -11.88 2.27 -18.30
N THR A 66 -12.68 2.64 -19.30
CA THR A 66 -12.50 3.87 -20.09
C THR A 66 -13.65 4.87 -19.91
N GLY A 67 -14.55 4.62 -18.96
CA GLY A 67 -15.70 5.46 -18.61
C GLY A 67 -16.88 5.43 -19.59
N TYR A 68 -16.85 4.61 -20.65
CA TYR A 68 -17.96 4.54 -21.61
C TYR A 68 -19.04 3.55 -21.16
N GLY A 69 -20.28 4.02 -21.11
CA GLY A 69 -21.46 3.24 -20.73
C GLY A 69 -22.74 3.76 -21.38
N TRP A 70 -23.85 3.09 -21.07
CA TRP A 70 -25.19 3.40 -21.55
C TRP A 70 -26.00 4.16 -20.49
N GLU A 71 -26.60 5.28 -20.90
CA GLU A 71 -27.44 6.15 -20.07
C GLU A 71 -28.82 6.32 -20.71
N ILE A 72 -29.87 6.52 -19.90
CA ILE A 72 -31.24 6.69 -20.37
C ILE A 72 -31.47 8.17 -20.73
N GLU A 73 -31.85 8.47 -21.97
CA GLU A 73 -32.05 9.84 -22.42
C GLU A 73 -33.14 9.93 -23.51
N PRO A 74 -34.30 10.59 -23.26
CA PRO A 74 -34.76 11.16 -22.00
C PRO A 74 -35.23 10.07 -20.99
N SER A 75 -35.49 10.47 -19.75
CA SER A 75 -36.04 9.57 -18.72
C SER A 75 -37.42 9.04 -19.11
N SER A 76 -37.65 7.73 -18.89
CA SER A 76 -38.91 7.07 -19.19
C SER A 76 -40.01 7.44 -18.18
N SER A 77 -41.22 7.65 -18.70
CA SER A 77 -42.43 7.87 -17.91
C SER A 77 -43.19 6.58 -17.57
N LEU A 78 -42.87 5.46 -18.23
CA LEU A 78 -43.46 4.14 -18.01
C LEU A 78 -42.58 3.20 -17.18
N LEU A 79 -41.25 3.39 -17.19
CA LEU A 79 -40.26 2.52 -16.56
C LEU A 79 -39.43 3.26 -15.51
N GLN A 80 -39.33 2.67 -14.31
CA GLN A 80 -38.44 3.13 -13.25
C GLN A 80 -37.18 2.24 -13.20
N PRO A 81 -35.95 2.79 -13.28
CA PRO A 81 -34.71 2.05 -13.05
C PRO A 81 -34.67 1.43 -11.65
N LEU A 82 -34.19 0.19 -11.54
CA LEU A 82 -34.10 -0.58 -10.30
C LEU A 82 -32.64 -0.68 -9.84
N GLY A 83 -32.15 0.38 -9.20
CA GLY A 83 -30.77 0.51 -8.73
C GLY A 83 -29.79 0.93 -9.84
N ASP A 84 -28.51 0.96 -9.48
CA ASP A 84 -27.43 1.36 -10.37
C ASP A 84 -27.13 0.27 -11.43
N PRO A 85 -26.56 0.63 -12.61
CA PRO A 85 -26.19 -0.35 -13.63
C PRO A 85 -25.12 -1.31 -13.12
N VAL A 86 -25.33 -2.62 -13.31
CA VAL A 86 -24.38 -3.67 -12.91
C VAL A 86 -23.53 -4.08 -14.10
N PHE A 87 -22.23 -4.30 -13.92
CA PHE A 87 -21.35 -4.82 -14.98
C PHE A 87 -21.08 -6.31 -14.79
N GLU A 88 -21.45 -7.13 -15.78
CA GLU A 88 -21.23 -8.58 -15.82
C GLU A 88 -20.09 -8.94 -16.78
N ALA A 89 -19.20 -9.85 -16.35
CA ALA A 89 -18.12 -10.38 -17.20
C ALA A 89 -18.68 -11.39 -18.23
N PRO A 90 -18.19 -11.39 -19.50
CA PRO A 90 -18.68 -12.33 -20.52
C PRO A 90 -18.39 -13.83 -20.25
N SER A 91 -17.41 -14.14 -19.39
CA SER A 91 -17.02 -15.52 -19.03
C SER A 91 -16.28 -15.56 -17.68
N PRO A 92 -16.34 -16.67 -16.91
CA PRO A 92 -15.59 -16.81 -15.64
C PRO A 92 -14.06 -16.99 -15.80
N THR A 93 -13.56 -17.22 -17.03
CA THR A 93 -12.15 -17.56 -17.28
C THR A 93 -11.37 -16.41 -17.92
N GLY A 94 -10.62 -15.66 -17.10
CA GLY A 94 -9.62 -14.69 -17.55
C GLY A 94 -10.21 -13.35 -18.02
N MET A 95 -10.09 -12.33 -17.17
CA MET A 95 -10.42 -10.95 -17.55
C MET A 95 -9.13 -10.23 -17.95
N GLU A 96 -8.98 -9.91 -19.24
CA GLU A 96 -7.91 -9.04 -19.73
C GLU A 96 -8.22 -7.58 -19.35
N THR A 97 -7.21 -6.84 -18.87
CA THR A 97 -7.36 -5.46 -18.42
C THR A 97 -7.75 -4.54 -19.58
N GLY A 98 -9.02 -4.11 -19.60
CA GLY A 98 -9.57 -3.20 -20.62
C GLY A 98 -10.58 -3.83 -21.59
N ALA A 99 -10.87 -5.13 -21.48
CA ALA A 99 -11.88 -5.80 -22.28
C ALA A 99 -13.32 -5.24 -22.04
N PRO A 100 -14.20 -5.27 -23.06
CA PRO A 100 -15.62 -4.94 -22.88
C PRO A 100 -16.33 -5.89 -21.90
N VAL A 101 -17.32 -5.36 -21.19
CA VAL A 101 -18.20 -6.09 -20.26
C VAL A 101 -19.66 -5.72 -20.50
N LEU A 102 -20.60 -6.55 -20.07
CA LEU A 102 -22.03 -6.27 -20.24
C LEU A 102 -22.52 -5.35 -19.13
N GLN A 103 -22.94 -4.14 -19.48
CA GLN A 103 -23.70 -3.26 -18.61
C GLN A 103 -25.17 -3.70 -18.58
N VAL A 104 -25.69 -3.92 -17.38
CA VAL A 104 -27.01 -4.47 -17.11
C VAL A 104 -27.86 -3.41 -16.41
N LEU A 105 -28.88 -2.94 -17.12
CA LEU A 105 -29.86 -1.95 -16.67
C LEU A 105 -31.19 -2.67 -16.40
N THR A 106 -31.65 -2.65 -15.15
CA THR A 106 -32.93 -3.29 -14.76
C THR A 106 -34.00 -2.23 -14.55
N PHE A 107 -35.23 -2.49 -15.01
CA PHE A 107 -36.36 -1.58 -14.92
C PHE A 107 -37.62 -2.27 -14.42
N LEU A 108 -38.45 -1.54 -13.67
CA LEU A 108 -39.81 -1.92 -13.31
C LEU A 108 -40.83 -1.07 -14.07
N PRO A 109 -41.89 -1.66 -14.65
CA PRO A 109 -43.01 -0.91 -15.17
C PRO A 109 -43.83 -0.28 -14.03
N VAL A 110 -44.09 1.03 -14.11
CA VAL A 110 -44.80 1.83 -13.09
C VAL A 110 -46.10 2.45 -13.59
N ARG A 111 -46.35 2.42 -14.89
CA ARG A 111 -47.58 2.89 -15.55
C ARG A 111 -47.84 2.08 -16.80
N ALA A 112 -49.11 1.92 -17.19
CA ALA A 112 -49.51 1.34 -18.47
C ALA A 112 -49.46 2.38 -19.61
N GLY A 113 -48.95 2.00 -20.78
CA GLY A 113 -48.84 2.87 -21.96
C GLY A 113 -47.86 2.34 -23.01
N GLU A 114 -47.53 3.17 -24.01
CA GLU A 114 -46.45 2.94 -24.97
C GLU A 114 -45.45 4.11 -24.95
N GLU A 115 -44.15 3.81 -24.97
CA GLU A 115 -43.04 4.80 -24.98
C GLU A 115 -41.84 4.21 -25.73
N THR A 116 -40.98 5.04 -26.31
CA THR A 116 -39.67 4.58 -26.82
C THR A 116 -38.62 4.82 -25.74
N LEU A 117 -38.08 3.75 -25.16
CA LEU A 117 -36.91 3.84 -24.29
C LEU A 117 -35.67 4.01 -25.17
N THR A 118 -34.99 5.14 -25.02
CA THR A 118 -33.73 5.44 -25.71
C THR A 118 -32.57 5.46 -24.73
N LEU A 119 -31.51 4.76 -25.11
CA LEU A 119 -30.26 4.63 -24.38
C LEU A 119 -29.13 5.21 -25.24
N VAL A 120 -28.31 6.08 -24.66
CA VAL A 120 -27.17 6.73 -25.32
C VAL A 120 -25.86 6.16 -24.79
N TYR A 121 -24.94 5.83 -25.69
CA TYR A 121 -23.61 5.34 -25.35
C TYR A 121 -22.60 6.48 -25.36
N ARG A 122 -22.08 6.83 -24.19
CA ARG A 122 -21.13 7.94 -23.98
C ARG A 122 -20.39 7.77 -22.65
N ARG A 123 -19.52 8.72 -22.33
CA ARG A 123 -19.07 8.93 -20.94
C ARG A 123 -20.04 9.88 -20.25
N PRO A 124 -20.25 9.78 -18.93
CA PRO A 124 -21.15 10.69 -18.20
C PRO A 124 -20.83 12.19 -18.32
N TRP A 125 -19.59 12.52 -18.73
CA TRP A 125 -19.11 13.88 -18.96
C TRP A 125 -18.94 14.26 -20.45
N ASP A 126 -19.13 13.33 -21.39
CA ASP A 126 -19.00 13.60 -22.83
C ASP A 126 -20.35 14.00 -23.44
N ARG A 127 -20.42 15.16 -24.11
CA ARG A 127 -21.65 15.57 -24.85
C ARG A 127 -21.85 14.81 -26.17
N ALA A 128 -20.82 14.14 -26.68
CA ALA A 128 -20.86 13.43 -27.96
C ALA A 128 -21.36 12.00 -27.76
N VAL A 129 -22.63 11.75 -28.07
CA VAL A 129 -23.23 10.42 -28.14
C VAL A 129 -22.50 9.60 -29.22
N GLN A 130 -21.88 8.49 -28.84
CA GLN A 130 -21.12 7.63 -29.74
C GLN A 130 -22.02 6.62 -30.47
N ARG A 131 -23.02 6.08 -29.76
CA ARG A 131 -24.04 5.15 -30.28
C ARG A 131 -25.37 5.39 -29.57
N THR A 132 -26.46 4.93 -30.17
CA THR A 132 -27.79 4.90 -29.56
C THR A 132 -28.35 3.48 -29.64
N PHE A 133 -29.27 3.17 -28.73
CA PHE A 133 -30.05 1.94 -28.71
C PHE A 133 -31.46 2.32 -28.28
N SER A 134 -32.48 1.92 -29.04
CA SER A 134 -33.87 2.30 -28.79
C SER A 134 -34.81 1.12 -28.89
N ILE A 135 -35.71 0.96 -27.93
CA ILE A 135 -36.77 -0.06 -27.96
C ILE A 135 -38.13 0.55 -27.67
N ARG A 136 -39.16 0.11 -28.40
CA ARG A 136 -40.53 0.56 -28.19
C ARG A 136 -41.17 -0.32 -27.11
N ILE A 137 -41.35 0.25 -25.93
CA ILE A 137 -41.92 -0.41 -24.75
C ILE A 137 -43.43 -0.26 -24.77
N GLU A 138 -44.13 -1.36 -24.47
CA GLU A 138 -45.56 -1.38 -24.17
C GLU A 138 -45.77 -2.03 -22.80
N THR A 139 -46.46 -1.35 -21.88
CA THR A 139 -46.72 -1.85 -20.53
C THR A 139 -48.21 -2.11 -20.32
N LEU A 140 -48.57 -3.36 -20.00
CA LEU A 140 -49.96 -3.81 -19.84
C LEU A 140 -50.22 -4.31 -18.41
N GLY A 141 -50.90 -3.50 -17.59
CA GLY A 141 -51.16 -3.85 -16.18
C GLY A 141 -51.93 -2.79 -15.39
N ARG A 142 -52.28 -3.12 -14.14
CA ARG A 142 -52.91 -2.19 -13.18
C ARG A 142 -51.88 -1.76 -12.14
N PHE A 143 -51.21 -0.64 -12.39
CA PHE A 143 -50.18 -0.11 -11.50
C PHE A 143 -50.79 0.83 -10.45
N THR A 144 -50.49 0.59 -9.17
CA THR A 144 -50.97 1.44 -8.07
C THR A 144 -50.33 2.82 -8.15
N VAL A 145 -51.14 3.85 -8.35
CA VAL A 145 -50.67 5.23 -8.55
C VAL A 145 -49.99 5.75 -7.28
N LEU A 146 -48.67 5.93 -7.33
CA LEU A 146 -47.96 6.81 -6.40
C LEU A 146 -48.40 8.27 -6.64
N PRO A 147 -48.51 9.12 -5.61
CA PRO A 147 -48.99 10.50 -5.77
C PRO A 147 -48.20 11.26 -6.83
N GLN A 148 -48.89 11.93 -7.75
CA GLN A 148 -48.23 12.77 -8.74
C GLN A 148 -47.52 13.93 -8.04
N VAL A 149 -46.23 14.09 -8.30
CA VAL A 149 -45.54 15.35 -8.06
C VAL A 149 -46.23 16.41 -8.93
N VAL A 150 -46.87 17.38 -8.29
CA VAL A 150 -47.39 18.57 -8.98
C VAL A 150 -46.19 19.31 -9.56
N GLN A 151 -46.05 19.31 -10.88
CA GLN A 151 -45.03 20.14 -11.52
C GLN A 151 -45.36 21.62 -11.26
N PRO A 152 -44.37 22.43 -10.82
CA PRO A 152 -44.55 23.87 -10.79
C PRO A 152 -44.90 24.36 -12.20
N SER A 153 -45.92 25.20 -12.30
CA SER A 153 -46.25 25.91 -13.54
C SER A 153 -45.03 26.66 -14.05
N SER A 154 -44.75 26.55 -15.35
CA SER A 154 -43.59 27.11 -16.04
C SER A 154 -43.19 28.53 -15.61
N SER A 155 -42.25 28.62 -14.65
CA SER A 155 -41.30 29.73 -14.65
C SER A 155 -40.29 29.48 -15.77
N SER A 156 -39.82 30.56 -16.39
CA SER A 156 -38.86 30.54 -17.51
C SER A 156 -37.72 29.55 -17.26
N ALA A 157 -37.41 28.72 -18.26
CA ALA A 157 -36.26 27.82 -18.21
C ALA A 157 -35.01 28.58 -17.74
N PRO A 158 -34.29 28.11 -16.70
CA PRO A 158 -33.08 28.78 -16.24
C PRO A 158 -32.09 28.87 -17.40
N GLN A 159 -31.44 30.02 -17.54
CA GLN A 159 -30.53 30.24 -18.66
C GLN A 159 -29.36 29.23 -18.62
N PRO A 160 -28.79 28.84 -19.79
CA PRO A 160 -27.70 27.90 -19.84
C PRO A 160 -26.55 28.37 -18.96
N VAL A 161 -26.25 27.61 -17.90
CA VAL A 161 -25.20 27.96 -16.96
C VAL A 161 -23.86 27.92 -17.71
N VAL A 162 -23.20 29.07 -17.77
CA VAL A 162 -21.89 29.20 -18.43
C VAL A 162 -20.86 28.45 -17.58
N MET A 163 -20.23 27.44 -18.15
CA MET A 163 -19.17 26.69 -17.47
C MET A 163 -17.88 27.51 -17.45
N GLY A 164 -17.26 27.63 -16.29
CA GLY A 164 -16.02 28.39 -16.09
C GLY A 164 -14.79 27.61 -16.58
N THR A 165 -13.90 28.30 -17.28
CA THR A 165 -12.62 27.72 -17.70
C THR A 165 -11.69 27.55 -16.50
N GLN A 166 -11.58 26.31 -15.97
CA GLN A 166 -10.36 25.64 -15.50
C GLN A 166 -10.70 24.35 -14.71
N GLU A 167 -11.85 24.28 -14.03
CA GLU A 167 -12.19 23.17 -13.11
C GLU A 167 -13.47 22.38 -13.44
N GLY A 168 -14.17 22.69 -14.52
CA GLY A 168 -15.44 22.01 -14.84
C GLY A 168 -16.60 22.39 -13.91
N LEU A 169 -16.51 23.51 -13.21
CA LEU A 169 -17.57 24.11 -12.40
C LEU A 169 -18.26 25.26 -13.14
N PRO A 170 -19.53 25.56 -12.83
CA PRO A 170 -20.24 26.71 -13.39
C PRO A 170 -19.70 28.06 -12.86
N THR A 171 -19.77 29.12 -13.68
CA THR A 171 -19.37 30.48 -13.24
C THR A 171 -20.34 31.09 -12.22
N THR A 172 -21.59 30.63 -12.21
CA THR A 172 -22.63 31.06 -11.27
C THR A 172 -23.42 29.83 -10.79
N PHE A 173 -23.69 29.75 -9.50
CA PHE A 173 -24.43 28.62 -8.92
C PHE A 173 -25.07 29.01 -7.60
N ASN A 174 -26.27 28.48 -7.31
CA ASN A 174 -27.01 28.79 -6.11
C ASN A 174 -27.97 27.65 -5.76
N TRP A 175 -27.77 27.03 -4.60
CA TRP A 175 -28.62 25.96 -4.10
C TRP A 175 -30.06 26.40 -3.81
N CYS A 176 -30.31 27.69 -3.58
CA CYS A 176 -31.66 28.19 -3.35
C CYS A 176 -32.51 28.11 -4.64
N ASP A 177 -31.89 28.34 -5.80
CA ASP A 177 -32.57 28.23 -7.10
C ASP A 177 -32.83 26.77 -7.49
N GLN A 178 -32.09 25.83 -6.87
CA GLN A 178 -32.32 24.38 -6.94
C GLN A 178 -33.25 23.87 -5.81
N GLY A 179 -33.87 24.78 -5.04
CA GLY A 179 -34.84 24.44 -3.97
C GLY A 179 -34.24 23.87 -2.69
N ALA A 180 -32.91 23.83 -2.53
CA ALA A 180 -32.26 23.18 -1.38
C ALA A 180 -32.08 24.09 -0.15
N CYS A 181 -32.30 25.42 -0.25
CA CYS A 181 -32.24 26.32 0.91
C CYS A 181 -33.51 26.25 1.76
N THR A 182 -33.36 26.28 3.09
CA THR A 182 -34.46 26.49 4.05
C THR A 182 -34.71 27.96 4.36
N LEU A 183 -35.77 28.26 5.11
CA LEU A 183 -36.10 29.60 5.58
C LEU A 183 -34.93 30.28 6.34
N VAL A 184 -34.94 31.62 6.35
CA VAL A 184 -34.01 32.42 7.17
C VAL A 184 -34.56 32.51 8.59
N LYS A 185 -33.74 32.15 9.57
CA LYS A 185 -34.03 32.23 11.00
C LYS A 185 -33.35 33.45 11.65
N ASP A 186 -33.66 33.70 12.92
CA ASP A 186 -33.08 34.79 13.72
C ASP A 186 -32.56 34.26 15.07
N GLN A 187 -31.26 34.44 15.33
CA GLN A 187 -30.60 34.07 16.58
C GLN A 187 -30.83 35.08 17.73
N GLY A 188 -31.38 36.26 17.43
CA GLY A 188 -31.57 37.33 18.38
C GLY A 188 -30.26 37.76 19.07
N GLY A 189 -30.31 38.00 20.38
CA GLY A 189 -29.18 38.47 21.19
C GLY A 189 -28.17 37.39 21.61
N CYS A 190 -28.34 36.14 21.20
CA CYS A 190 -27.48 35.02 21.57
C CYS A 190 -26.39 34.78 20.53
N GLY A 191 -25.14 34.57 20.94
CA GLY A 191 -23.97 34.25 20.09
C GLY A 191 -23.99 32.85 19.47
N SER A 192 -25.17 32.33 19.14
CA SER A 192 -25.43 30.97 18.67
C SER A 192 -25.34 30.78 17.15
N CYS A 193 -24.73 31.72 16.41
CA CYS A 193 -24.55 31.62 14.96
C CYS A 193 -23.93 30.28 14.51
N TRP A 194 -23.03 29.70 15.32
CA TRP A 194 -22.45 28.37 15.12
C TRP A 194 -23.50 27.25 15.07
N ALA A 195 -24.57 27.36 15.86
CA ALA A 195 -25.69 26.42 15.85
C ALA A 195 -26.54 26.59 14.58
N PHE A 196 -26.92 27.83 14.22
CA PHE A 196 -27.66 28.15 12.99
C PHE A 196 -26.91 27.79 11.69
N ALA A 197 -25.58 27.94 11.69
CA ALA A 197 -24.75 27.49 10.57
C ALA A 197 -24.71 25.95 10.50
N THR A 198 -24.60 25.27 11.64
CA THR A 198 -24.64 23.80 11.71
C THR A 198 -26.00 23.26 11.24
N THR A 199 -27.11 23.67 11.86
CA THR A 199 -28.47 23.25 11.47
C THR A 199 -28.75 23.60 10.02
N GLY A 200 -28.41 24.81 9.57
CA GLY A 200 -28.66 25.24 8.20
C GLY A 200 -27.99 24.38 7.13
N VAL A 201 -26.80 23.84 7.40
CA VAL A 201 -26.15 22.84 6.52
C VAL A 201 -26.88 21.51 6.57
N VAL A 202 -27.26 21.01 7.76
CA VAL A 202 -28.00 19.75 7.91
C VAL A 202 -29.35 19.84 7.20
N GLU A 203 -30.14 20.87 7.49
CA GLU A 203 -31.41 21.20 6.86
C GLU A 203 -31.33 21.23 5.33
N SER A 204 -30.30 21.89 4.79
CA SER A 204 -30.11 21.95 3.33
C SER A 204 -29.73 20.60 2.73
N ALA A 205 -29.02 19.74 3.48
CA ALA A 205 -28.73 18.38 3.06
C ALA A 205 -29.98 17.49 3.12
N LEU A 206 -30.79 17.59 4.17
CA LEU A 206 -32.09 16.93 4.29
C LEU A 206 -33.00 17.35 3.13
N LYS A 207 -33.20 18.67 2.93
CA LYS A 207 -34.08 19.19 1.87
C LYS A 207 -33.66 18.75 0.46
N ARG A 208 -32.34 18.77 0.17
CA ARG A 208 -31.79 18.34 -1.12
C ARG A 208 -32.02 16.85 -1.42
N ILE A 209 -31.85 15.98 -0.42
CA ILE A 209 -31.85 14.52 -0.60
C ILE A 209 -33.24 13.92 -0.34
N ASP A 210 -33.96 14.43 0.65
CA ASP A 210 -35.28 13.94 1.03
C ASP A 210 -36.43 14.62 0.29
N GLY A 211 -36.18 15.80 -0.28
CA GLY A 211 -37.21 16.63 -0.93
C GLY A 211 -38.14 17.34 0.05
N VAL A 212 -37.84 17.32 1.36
CA VAL A 212 -38.71 17.88 2.40
C VAL A 212 -37.91 18.80 3.32
N GLU A 213 -38.47 19.98 3.60
CA GLU A 213 -37.92 20.91 4.58
C GLU A 213 -38.17 20.40 6.00
N ARG A 214 -37.12 20.43 6.83
CA ARG A 214 -37.16 20.16 8.27
C ARG A 214 -36.71 21.41 8.99
N ASP A 215 -37.41 21.76 10.06
CA ASP A 215 -37.01 22.86 10.94
C ASP A 215 -36.30 22.27 12.16
N LEU A 216 -34.98 22.42 12.21
CA LEU A 216 -34.14 21.78 13.23
C LEU A 216 -33.92 22.73 14.42
N SER A 217 -33.96 22.18 15.64
CA SER A 217 -33.75 22.95 16.86
C SER A 217 -32.29 23.38 17.02
N GLU A 218 -31.99 24.66 16.82
CA GLU A 218 -30.71 25.24 17.25
C GLU A 218 -30.55 25.18 18.77
N GLN A 219 -31.65 25.24 19.51
CA GLN A 219 -31.63 25.15 20.97
C GLN A 219 -31.07 23.81 21.45
N TYR A 220 -31.35 22.70 20.76
CA TYR A 220 -30.76 21.40 21.10
C TYR A 220 -29.23 21.45 21.10
N LEU A 221 -28.61 22.15 20.14
CA LEU A 221 -27.16 22.26 20.02
C LEU A 221 -26.56 23.06 21.19
N ILE A 222 -27.20 24.18 21.56
CA ILE A 222 -26.83 25.02 22.70
C ILE A 222 -27.01 24.23 24.01
N SER A 223 -28.22 23.69 24.22
CA SER A 223 -28.62 22.96 25.42
C SER A 223 -27.81 21.67 25.65
N ALA A 224 -27.26 21.07 24.59
CA ALA A 224 -26.34 19.95 24.68
C ALA A 224 -24.98 20.31 25.33
N GLY A 225 -24.63 21.59 25.46
CA GLY A 225 -23.48 22.08 26.24
C GLY A 225 -22.11 21.50 25.84
N THR A 226 -21.97 21.01 24.61
CA THR A 226 -20.82 20.19 24.17
C THR A 226 -19.96 20.82 23.07
N HIS A 227 -20.41 21.92 22.48
CA HIS A 227 -19.75 22.62 21.37
C HIS A 227 -19.76 24.16 21.51
N GLY A 228 -20.60 24.74 22.36
CA GLY A 228 -20.72 26.17 22.60
C GLY A 228 -21.87 26.55 23.53
N THR A 229 -22.07 27.86 23.71
CA THR A 229 -23.12 28.54 24.49
C THR A 229 -23.65 29.75 23.70
N CYS A 230 -24.42 30.63 24.33
CA CYS A 230 -24.72 31.97 23.80
C CYS A 230 -23.51 32.94 23.78
N ASP A 231 -22.34 32.55 24.27
CA ASP A 231 -21.10 33.34 24.13
C ASP A 231 -20.29 32.96 22.86
N GLY A 232 -20.71 31.93 22.13
CA GLY A 232 -20.03 31.41 20.95
C GLY A 232 -19.85 29.90 20.97
N GLY A 233 -19.29 29.34 19.90
CA GLY A 233 -19.17 27.90 19.76
C GLY A 233 -18.55 27.41 18.45
N THR A 234 -18.50 26.08 18.34
CA THR A 234 -17.85 25.32 17.27
C THR A 234 -18.88 24.45 16.53
N PRO A 235 -18.58 23.94 15.32
CA PRO A 235 -19.53 23.14 14.53
C PRO A 235 -19.97 21.88 15.28
N ALA A 236 -21.28 21.63 15.35
CA ALA A 236 -21.86 20.59 16.20
C ALA A 236 -22.39 19.35 15.44
N PHE A 237 -21.88 19.12 14.23
CA PHE A 237 -22.30 18.02 13.34
C PHE A 237 -22.25 16.62 13.99
N ASP A 238 -21.40 16.42 15.01
CA ASP A 238 -21.32 15.15 15.76
C ASP A 238 -22.61 14.73 16.47
N LEU A 239 -23.42 15.71 16.92
CA LEU A 239 -24.70 15.45 17.58
C LEU A 239 -25.72 14.82 16.61
N PHE A 240 -25.56 15.07 15.31
CA PHE A 240 -26.39 14.49 14.25
C PHE A 240 -25.88 13.12 13.78
N ILE A 241 -24.73 12.65 14.25
CA ILE A 241 -24.10 11.39 13.79
C ILE A 241 -24.20 10.31 14.87
N GLY A 242 -23.67 10.59 16.06
CA GLY A 242 -23.45 9.55 17.07
C GLY A 242 -22.93 10.02 18.43
N ARG A 243 -22.70 11.32 18.64
CA ARG A 243 -22.37 11.86 19.97
C ARG A 243 -23.65 12.00 20.78
N LEU A 244 -23.68 11.36 21.95
CA LEU A 244 -24.77 11.46 22.91
C LEU A 244 -24.41 12.49 23.98
N PRO A 245 -25.06 13.67 24.04
CA PRO A 245 -24.94 14.58 25.19
C PRO A 245 -25.76 14.04 26.38
N ALA A 246 -25.64 14.71 27.52
CA ALA A 246 -26.37 14.32 28.73
C ALA A 246 -27.90 14.28 28.48
N HIS A 247 -28.57 13.36 29.18
CA HIS A 247 -30.03 13.11 29.10
C HIS A 247 -30.56 12.61 27.75
N GLN A 248 -29.72 12.40 26.72
CA GLN A 248 -30.15 11.81 25.45
C GLN A 248 -29.84 10.30 25.38
N THR A 249 -30.65 9.59 24.60
CA THR A 249 -30.54 8.13 24.38
C THR A 249 -30.17 7.77 22.95
N GLU A 250 -30.45 8.66 21.99
CA GLU A 250 -30.12 8.53 20.57
C GLU A 250 -29.37 9.78 20.08
N ALA A 251 -28.84 9.72 18.86
CA ALA A 251 -28.19 10.82 18.19
C ALA A 251 -28.87 11.08 16.85
N GLY A 252 -28.85 12.32 16.37
CA GLY A 252 -29.59 12.73 15.18
C GLY A 252 -30.21 14.12 15.34
N ALA A 253 -30.90 14.54 14.29
CA ALA A 253 -31.66 15.77 14.24
C ALA A 253 -32.79 15.78 15.29
N VAL A 254 -32.91 16.89 16.02
CA VAL A 254 -34.06 17.22 16.88
C VAL A 254 -34.79 18.36 16.19
N TYR A 255 -36.12 18.31 16.11
CA TYR A 255 -36.89 19.37 15.45
C TYR A 255 -37.19 20.53 16.39
N GLU A 256 -37.38 21.72 15.83
CA GLU A 256 -37.75 22.94 16.55
C GLU A 256 -39.07 22.74 17.34
N SER A 257 -39.99 21.92 16.84
CA SER A 257 -41.21 21.53 17.56
C SER A 257 -40.97 20.71 18.84
N ASP A 258 -39.84 19.99 18.93
CA ASP A 258 -39.51 19.12 20.07
C ASP A 258 -38.77 19.87 21.19
N LEU A 259 -38.02 20.93 20.82
CA LEU A 259 -37.34 21.87 21.71
C LEU A 259 -37.21 23.25 21.03
N PRO A 260 -38.16 24.17 21.25
CA PRO A 260 -38.14 25.49 20.60
C PRO A 260 -36.96 26.37 21.01
N TYR A 261 -36.59 27.30 20.14
CA TYR A 261 -35.53 28.28 20.33
C TYR A 261 -35.85 29.31 21.41
N LEU A 262 -34.98 29.38 22.43
CA LEU A 262 -35.09 30.32 23.55
C LEU A 262 -34.04 31.45 23.48
N GLY A 263 -32.98 31.26 22.68
CA GLY A 263 -31.84 32.19 22.60
C GLY A 263 -31.10 32.34 23.93
N GLN A 264 -31.05 31.27 24.75
CA GLN A 264 -30.48 31.28 26.10
C GLN A 264 -29.82 29.94 26.42
N ASP A 265 -28.86 29.97 27.35
CA ASP A 265 -28.16 28.78 27.85
C ASP A 265 -29.02 28.01 28.87
N VAL A 266 -29.84 27.10 28.34
CA VAL A 266 -30.73 26.22 29.14
C VAL A 266 -30.29 24.77 28.95
N PRO A 267 -29.97 24.00 30.01
CA PRO A 267 -29.50 22.62 29.85
C PRO A 267 -30.61 21.64 29.45
N LEU A 268 -30.24 20.55 28.77
CA LEU A 268 -31.16 19.42 28.51
C LEU A 268 -31.58 18.74 29.82
N THR A 269 -32.88 18.55 30.02
CA THR A 269 -33.47 17.92 31.23
C THR A 269 -34.16 16.58 30.98
N ARG A 270 -34.38 16.21 29.70
CA ARG A 270 -35.08 15.00 29.26
C ARG A 270 -34.51 14.49 27.93
N ALA A 271 -34.81 13.25 27.59
CA ALA A 271 -34.63 12.73 26.24
C ALA A 271 -35.59 13.44 25.26
N LEU A 272 -35.09 13.70 24.06
CA LEU A 272 -35.83 14.27 22.93
C LEU A 272 -36.00 13.22 21.83
N PRO A 273 -37.02 13.34 20.96
CA PRO A 273 -37.09 12.56 19.72
C PRO A 273 -35.89 12.92 18.81
N HIS A 274 -35.24 11.91 18.26
CA HIS A 274 -34.24 12.07 17.21
C HIS A 274 -34.77 11.48 15.90
N HIS A 275 -34.52 12.17 14.80
CA HIS A 275 -35.09 11.87 13.50
C HIS A 275 -33.99 11.43 12.51
N GLU A 276 -33.57 12.30 11.59
CA GLU A 276 -32.53 12.00 10.61
C GLU A 276 -31.11 12.01 11.20
N ARG A 277 -30.18 11.22 10.62
CA ARG A 277 -28.77 11.12 11.05
C ARG A 277 -27.81 11.39 9.90
N LEU A 278 -26.82 12.24 10.13
CA LEU A 278 -25.68 12.44 9.21
C LEU A 278 -24.77 11.22 9.20
N LEU A 279 -24.08 10.99 8.08
CA LEU A 279 -23.13 9.88 7.92
C LEU A 279 -21.70 10.27 8.30
N ALA A 280 -21.33 11.49 7.92
CA ALA A 280 -20.06 12.12 8.25
C ALA A 280 -20.18 13.64 8.17
N TRP A 281 -19.13 14.31 8.60
CA TRP A 281 -18.84 15.68 8.24
C TRP A 281 -17.33 15.81 8.09
N ASN A 282 -16.88 16.87 7.41
CA ASN A 282 -15.47 17.21 7.34
C ASN A 282 -15.31 18.74 7.41
N GLN A 283 -14.10 19.16 7.79
CA GLN A 283 -13.69 20.54 7.87
C GLN A 283 -12.46 20.78 7.00
N VAL A 284 -12.41 21.93 6.34
CA VAL A 284 -11.25 22.39 5.57
C VAL A 284 -10.85 23.76 6.09
N PHE A 285 -9.56 23.90 6.41
CA PHE A 285 -8.97 25.17 6.81
C PHE A 285 -8.22 25.80 5.64
N ASN A 286 -8.29 27.12 5.53
CA ASN A 286 -7.61 27.91 4.49
C ASN A 286 -7.88 27.38 3.07
N ALA A 287 -9.14 27.03 2.79
CA ALA A 287 -9.58 26.54 1.50
C ALA A 287 -9.52 27.66 0.45
N ASP A 288 -9.03 27.33 -0.75
CA ASP A 288 -9.11 28.24 -1.89
C ASP A 288 -10.54 28.30 -2.48
N ILE A 289 -10.79 29.31 -3.31
CA ILE A 289 -12.10 29.57 -3.92
C ILE A 289 -12.59 28.35 -4.72
N ALA A 290 -11.68 27.71 -5.46
CA ALA A 290 -11.92 26.49 -6.22
C ALA A 290 -12.47 25.35 -5.34
N THR A 291 -11.77 25.05 -4.25
CA THR A 291 -12.14 24.04 -3.26
C THR A 291 -13.50 24.35 -2.64
N ILE A 292 -13.76 25.61 -2.24
CA ILE A 292 -15.03 25.99 -1.63
C ILE A 292 -16.20 25.82 -2.61
N LYS A 293 -16.06 26.28 -3.86
CA LYS A 293 -17.09 26.08 -4.90
C LYS A 293 -17.38 24.60 -5.12
N ARG A 294 -16.33 23.77 -5.18
CA ARG A 294 -16.43 22.32 -5.39
C ARG A 294 -17.16 21.62 -4.24
N ILE A 295 -16.79 21.92 -2.99
CA ILE A 295 -17.50 21.40 -1.81
C ILE A 295 -18.97 21.84 -1.82
N ILE A 296 -19.26 23.10 -2.14
CA ILE A 296 -20.64 23.59 -2.26
C ILE A 296 -21.39 22.77 -3.32
N TYR A 297 -20.81 22.58 -4.50
CA TYR A 297 -21.42 21.87 -5.63
C TYR A 297 -21.67 20.38 -5.35
N GLU A 298 -20.71 19.70 -4.73
CA GLU A 298 -20.76 18.26 -4.47
C GLU A 298 -21.60 17.90 -3.23
N HIS A 299 -21.56 18.72 -2.17
CA HIS A 299 -22.11 18.37 -0.85
C HIS A 299 -23.28 19.23 -0.37
N GLY A 300 -23.59 20.33 -1.04
CA GLY A 300 -24.65 21.27 -0.63
C GLY A 300 -24.11 22.56 -0.03
N PRO A 301 -24.99 23.42 0.51
CA PRO A 301 -24.57 24.58 1.29
C PRO A 301 -23.62 24.19 2.43
N VAL A 302 -22.62 25.03 2.67
CA VAL A 302 -21.55 24.78 3.66
C VAL A 302 -21.57 25.81 4.77
N SER A 303 -21.14 25.41 5.96
CA SER A 303 -20.85 26.35 7.05
C SER A 303 -19.53 27.03 6.73
N ALA A 304 -19.51 28.35 6.86
CA ALA A 304 -18.31 29.15 6.72
C ALA A 304 -18.22 30.15 7.88
N TYR A 305 -17.00 30.54 8.20
CA TYR A 305 -16.76 31.56 9.21
C TYR A 305 -16.27 32.86 8.58
N VAL A 306 -16.67 33.97 9.19
CA VAL A 306 -16.41 35.33 8.72
C VAL A 306 -16.09 36.26 9.89
N CYS A 307 -15.30 37.30 9.65
CA CYS A 307 -15.24 38.47 10.51
C CYS A 307 -16.42 39.39 10.19
N ALA A 308 -17.44 39.37 11.04
CA ALA A 308 -18.52 40.34 11.05
C ALA A 308 -18.11 41.55 11.90
N GLY A 309 -17.69 42.62 11.23
CA GLY A 309 -17.47 43.93 11.84
C GLY A 309 -18.70 44.84 11.72
N SER A 310 -18.51 46.11 12.07
CA SER A 310 -19.59 47.10 12.07
C SER A 310 -20.23 47.28 10.69
N ARG A 311 -19.47 47.24 9.59
CA ARG A 311 -20.03 47.41 8.24
C ARG A 311 -20.82 46.19 7.81
N PHE A 312 -20.38 44.98 8.18
CA PHE A 312 -21.13 43.75 7.95
C PHE A 312 -22.51 43.82 8.62
N MET A 313 -22.59 44.27 9.88
CA MET A 313 -23.87 44.47 10.59
C MET A 313 -24.83 45.42 9.87
N TRP A 314 -24.31 46.52 9.30
CA TRP A 314 -25.12 47.53 8.60
C TRP A 314 -25.41 47.23 7.12
N TYR A 315 -25.03 46.06 6.60
CA TYR A 315 -25.31 45.66 5.22
C TYR A 315 -26.81 45.72 4.87
N ARG A 316 -27.10 46.06 3.62
CA ARG A 316 -28.46 46.17 3.05
C ARG A 316 -28.60 45.50 1.69
N SER A 317 -27.67 45.75 0.77
CA SER A 317 -27.70 45.18 -0.59
C SER A 317 -26.37 45.40 -1.32
N GLY A 318 -26.15 44.66 -2.40
CA GLY A 318 -24.98 44.75 -3.28
C GLY A 318 -23.88 43.78 -2.86
N VAL A 319 -22.66 43.94 -3.40
CA VAL A 319 -21.53 43.08 -3.02
C VAL A 319 -20.73 43.73 -1.89
N PHE A 320 -20.65 43.04 -0.76
CA PHE A 320 -19.82 43.41 0.38
C PHE A 320 -18.35 43.11 0.06
N GLU A 321 -17.59 44.16 -0.23
CA GLU A 321 -16.17 44.09 -0.63
C GLU A 321 -15.22 44.63 0.44
N THR A 322 -15.74 45.12 1.58
CA THR A 322 -14.89 45.63 2.66
C THR A 322 -14.34 44.48 3.48
N ASP A 323 -13.04 44.22 3.41
CA ASP A 323 -12.40 43.31 4.35
C ASP A 323 -12.37 43.95 5.74
N GLU A 324 -13.12 43.36 6.68
CA GLU A 324 -13.13 43.76 8.09
C GLU A 324 -12.22 42.88 8.95
N SER A 325 -11.44 41.94 8.38
CA SER A 325 -10.55 41.02 9.13
C SER A 325 -9.73 41.67 10.25
N ALA A 326 -9.19 42.87 10.01
CA ALA A 326 -8.46 43.66 11.01
C ALA A 326 -9.31 44.07 12.23
N ALA A 327 -10.62 44.32 12.07
CA ALA A 327 -11.54 44.64 13.17
C ALA A 327 -11.79 43.43 14.10
N CYS A 328 -11.56 42.20 13.62
CA CYS A 328 -11.57 40.98 14.41
C CYS A 328 -10.16 40.50 14.82
N ASN A 329 -9.14 41.37 14.76
CA ASN A 329 -7.74 41.03 15.02
C ASN A 329 -7.19 39.87 14.15
N GLY A 330 -7.68 39.74 12.91
CA GLY A 330 -7.35 38.64 12.00
C GLY A 330 -8.09 37.33 12.27
N SER A 331 -8.92 37.28 13.31
CA SER A 331 -9.80 36.15 13.62
C SER A 331 -11.14 36.24 12.87
N ILE A 332 -11.85 35.13 12.86
CA ILE A 332 -13.28 35.00 12.59
C ILE A 332 -14.07 35.12 13.90
N ASN A 333 -15.31 35.64 13.84
CA ASN A 333 -16.17 35.81 15.02
C ASN A 333 -17.65 35.41 14.78
N HIS A 334 -18.04 35.13 13.54
CA HIS A 334 -19.42 34.83 13.17
C HIS A 334 -19.48 33.65 12.18
N ALA A 335 -20.47 32.78 12.33
CA ALA A 335 -20.70 31.62 11.47
C ALA A 335 -21.93 31.84 10.58
N VAL A 336 -21.83 31.42 9.33
CA VAL A 336 -22.80 31.69 8.25
C VAL A 336 -22.89 30.47 7.31
N VAL A 337 -23.91 30.44 6.44
CA VAL A 337 -24.04 29.37 5.44
C VAL A 337 -23.78 29.92 4.04
N LEU A 338 -22.80 29.38 3.32
CA LEU A 338 -22.62 29.69 1.89
C LEU A 338 -23.49 28.73 1.07
N VAL A 339 -24.36 29.30 0.24
CA VAL A 339 -25.34 28.56 -0.58
C VAL A 339 -24.99 28.55 -2.07
N GLY A 340 -24.00 29.35 -2.49
CA GLY A 340 -23.69 29.55 -3.90
C GLY A 340 -22.61 30.62 -4.15
N TRP A 341 -22.40 30.95 -5.41
CA TRP A 341 -21.41 31.92 -5.88
C TRP A 341 -21.80 32.52 -7.24
N ASP A 342 -21.16 33.64 -7.60
CA ASP A 342 -21.30 34.30 -8.90
C ASP A 342 -19.97 35.01 -9.25
N ASP A 343 -19.27 34.48 -10.26
CA ASP A 343 -17.98 34.99 -10.73
C ASP A 343 -18.08 36.34 -11.46
N SER A 344 -19.28 36.77 -11.85
CA SER A 344 -19.52 38.07 -12.49
C SER A 344 -19.86 39.18 -11.49
N ARG A 345 -20.05 38.86 -10.21
CA ARG A 345 -20.40 39.83 -9.16
C ARG A 345 -19.19 40.39 -8.44
N GLY A 346 -19.19 41.71 -8.27
CA GLY A 346 -18.14 42.42 -7.55
C GLY A 346 -16.85 42.53 -8.37
N SER A 347 -15.76 42.81 -7.69
CA SER A 347 -14.42 43.00 -8.26
C SER A 347 -13.69 41.70 -8.58
N ARG A 348 -14.08 40.59 -7.93
CA ARG A 348 -13.33 39.32 -7.89
C ARG A 348 -14.22 38.08 -8.06
N GLY A 349 -15.53 38.25 -8.23
CA GLY A 349 -16.53 37.22 -7.94
C GLY A 349 -16.99 37.28 -6.47
N ALA A 350 -18.18 36.76 -6.18
CA ALA A 350 -18.81 36.85 -4.87
C ALA A 350 -19.53 35.57 -4.43
N TRP A 351 -19.46 35.25 -3.14
CA TRP A 351 -20.25 34.20 -2.50
C TRP A 351 -21.68 34.68 -2.23
N ARG A 352 -22.66 33.77 -2.34
CA ARG A 352 -24.00 33.96 -1.77
C ARG A 352 -24.03 33.37 -0.37
N LEU A 353 -24.19 34.26 0.61
CA LEU A 353 -24.19 33.97 2.05
C LEU A 353 -25.61 34.08 2.60
N ARG A 354 -26.04 33.11 3.41
CA ARG A 354 -27.23 33.16 4.26
C ARG A 354 -26.80 33.44 5.71
N ASN A 355 -27.45 34.41 6.34
CA ASN A 355 -27.18 34.82 7.72
C ASN A 355 -28.33 34.39 8.66
N SER A 356 -28.13 34.57 9.96
CA SER A 356 -29.05 34.17 11.04
C SER A 356 -29.56 35.37 11.86
N TRP A 357 -29.73 36.54 11.22
CA TRP A 357 -30.24 37.78 11.84
C TRP A 357 -31.61 38.20 11.28
N GLY A 358 -32.45 37.21 10.95
CA GLY A 358 -33.78 37.42 10.40
C GLY A 358 -33.80 37.88 8.93
N SER A 359 -34.97 37.73 8.29
CA SER A 359 -35.16 38.04 6.87
C SER A 359 -35.16 39.54 6.53
N THR A 360 -35.16 40.42 7.54
CA THR A 360 -35.12 41.88 7.36
C THR A 360 -33.69 42.43 7.25
N TRP A 361 -32.68 41.63 7.57
CA TRP A 361 -31.27 41.98 7.38
C TRP A 361 -30.83 41.66 5.94
N GLY A 362 -30.06 42.57 5.32
CA GLY A 362 -29.54 42.38 3.97
C GLY A 362 -30.61 42.14 2.89
N GLU A 363 -30.28 41.29 1.91
CA GLU A 363 -31.16 40.92 0.80
C GLU A 363 -32.05 39.72 1.20
N GLY A 364 -33.02 39.97 2.08
CA GLY A 364 -33.96 38.94 2.53
C GLY A 364 -33.34 37.92 3.49
N GLY A 365 -32.37 38.34 4.31
CA GLY A 365 -31.55 37.47 5.16
C GLY A 365 -30.24 36.99 4.52
N TYR A 366 -29.95 37.43 3.30
CA TYR A 366 -28.76 37.04 2.54
C TYR A 366 -27.84 38.22 2.26
N MET A 367 -26.59 37.91 1.89
CA MET A 367 -25.57 38.85 1.44
C MET A 367 -24.83 38.28 0.23
N TRP A 368 -24.42 39.15 -0.69
CA TRP A 368 -23.31 38.87 -1.60
C TRP A 368 -22.02 39.42 -0.99
N ILE A 369 -20.99 38.59 -0.86
CA ILE A 369 -19.70 38.97 -0.26
C ILE A 369 -18.56 38.55 -1.18
N GLY A 370 -17.63 39.47 -1.46
CA GLY A 370 -16.53 39.23 -2.41
C GLY A 370 -15.65 38.05 -2.01
N TYR A 371 -15.05 37.36 -2.98
CA TYR A 371 -14.10 36.30 -2.69
C TYR A 371 -12.87 36.83 -1.92
N GLY A 372 -12.45 36.13 -0.86
CA GLY A 372 -11.34 36.55 -0.02
C GLY A 372 -11.62 37.81 0.82
N VAL A 373 -12.89 38.10 1.15
CA VAL A 373 -13.30 39.18 2.06
C VAL A 373 -13.55 38.61 3.47
N SER A 374 -13.10 39.32 4.51
CA SER A 374 -13.42 39.05 5.92
C SER A 374 -13.15 37.61 6.39
N GLY A 375 -12.11 36.97 5.86
CA GLY A 375 -11.67 35.64 6.29
C GLY A 375 -12.48 34.44 5.76
N ILE A 376 -13.46 34.65 4.86
CA ILE A 376 -14.19 33.52 4.27
C ILE A 376 -13.22 32.59 3.54
N GLY A 377 -13.25 31.31 3.92
CA GLY A 377 -12.32 30.27 3.47
C GLY A 377 -11.31 29.82 4.52
N GLN A 378 -11.08 30.60 5.58
CA GLN A 378 -10.21 30.19 6.70
C GLN A 378 -10.73 28.93 7.41
N TRP A 379 -12.04 28.79 7.55
CA TRP A 379 -12.72 27.61 8.11
C TRP A 379 -14.03 27.37 7.36
N ILE A 380 -14.14 26.17 6.76
CA ILE A 380 -15.32 25.67 6.03
C ILE A 380 -15.68 24.28 6.58
N ASP A 381 -16.95 24.04 6.87
CA ASP A 381 -17.46 22.73 7.30
C ASP A 381 -18.64 22.27 6.44
N TYR A 382 -18.69 20.98 6.16
CA TYR A 382 -19.70 20.40 5.28
C TYR A 382 -20.06 18.97 5.69
N ALA A 383 -21.29 18.57 5.37
CA ALA A 383 -21.91 17.34 5.85
C ALA A 383 -22.15 16.33 4.72
N TYR A 384 -22.05 15.04 5.09
CA TYR A 384 -22.43 13.91 4.23
C TYR A 384 -23.73 13.32 4.77
N TYR A 385 -24.79 13.42 3.98
CA TYR A 385 -26.09 12.84 4.26
C TYR A 385 -26.50 11.88 3.13
N ASP A 386 -27.24 10.84 3.48
CA ASP A 386 -27.94 9.92 2.57
C ASP A 386 -28.90 9.06 3.42
N ARG A 387 -29.96 8.53 2.81
CA ARG A 387 -30.93 7.67 3.50
C ARG A 387 -30.30 6.31 3.84
N LEU A 388 -30.19 6.02 5.13
CA LEU A 388 -29.83 4.68 5.60
C LEU A 388 -31.05 3.75 5.59
N ALA A 389 -30.81 2.47 5.30
CA ALA A 389 -31.83 1.44 5.47
C ALA A 389 -32.21 1.33 6.97
N PRO A 390 -33.51 1.11 7.31
CA PRO A 390 -33.96 0.97 8.70
C PRO A 390 -33.13 -0.06 9.48
N GLY A 391 -32.80 0.27 10.73
CA GLY A 391 -31.98 -0.58 11.60
C GLY A 391 -30.48 -0.63 11.26
N THR A 392 -30.02 0.12 10.25
CA THR A 392 -28.58 0.21 9.91
C THR A 392 -27.95 1.55 10.31
N SER A 393 -26.64 1.54 10.42
CA SER A 393 -25.78 2.69 10.64
C SER A 393 -24.71 2.79 9.54
N ALA A 394 -23.92 3.86 9.59
CA ALA A 394 -22.70 4.04 8.79
C ALA A 394 -21.47 4.18 9.69
N ILE A 395 -20.30 3.82 9.14
CA ILE A 395 -19.00 4.13 9.71
C ILE A 395 -18.23 5.04 8.74
N SER A 396 -17.66 6.11 9.26
CA SER A 396 -16.91 7.10 8.51
C SER A 396 -15.63 7.55 9.20
N GLY A 397 -14.70 8.06 8.41
CA GLY A 397 -13.42 8.57 8.86
C GLY A 397 -12.66 9.19 7.70
N ARG A 398 -11.41 9.58 7.95
CA ARG A 398 -10.49 10.08 6.93
C ARG A 398 -9.23 9.24 6.85
N VAL A 399 -8.70 9.07 5.63
CA VAL A 399 -7.32 8.63 5.38
C VAL A 399 -6.50 9.84 4.95
N THR A 400 -5.41 10.13 5.66
CA THR A 400 -4.61 11.35 5.44
C THR A 400 -3.11 11.09 5.31
N SER A 401 -2.40 12.04 4.69
CA SER A 401 -0.95 12.18 4.78
C SER A 401 -0.62 13.60 5.22
N LEU A 402 0.10 13.74 6.34
CA LEU A 402 0.43 15.05 6.93
C LEU A 402 -0.78 16.00 7.08
N GLY A 403 -1.97 15.44 7.36
CA GLY A 403 -3.25 16.18 7.49
C GLY A 403 -4.05 16.33 6.19
N SER A 404 -3.40 16.27 5.03
CA SER A 404 -4.04 16.30 3.71
C SER A 404 -4.80 15.01 3.43
N GLY A 405 -5.96 15.10 2.78
CA GLY A 405 -6.76 13.93 2.39
C GLY A 405 -6.11 13.09 1.30
N ILE A 406 -6.36 11.78 1.30
CA ILE A 406 -5.87 10.86 0.28
C ILE A 406 -7.05 10.11 -0.34
N ALA A 407 -7.26 10.31 -1.64
CA ALA A 407 -8.29 9.65 -2.43
C ALA A 407 -7.97 8.19 -2.76
N ASN A 408 -8.99 7.44 -3.17
CA ASN A 408 -8.89 6.09 -3.72
C ASN A 408 -8.30 5.01 -2.80
N VAL A 409 -8.24 5.25 -1.49
CA VAL A 409 -7.93 4.22 -0.49
C VAL A 409 -9.20 3.41 -0.19
N VAL A 410 -9.12 2.09 -0.31
CA VAL A 410 -10.23 1.20 0.02
C VAL A 410 -10.21 0.94 1.52
N VAL A 411 -11.24 1.38 2.25
CA VAL A 411 -11.46 0.99 3.66
C VAL A 411 -12.57 -0.05 3.71
N SER A 412 -12.27 -1.22 4.28
CA SER A 412 -13.16 -2.38 4.33
C SER A 412 -13.43 -2.84 5.77
N ASP A 413 -14.65 -3.31 6.06
CA ASP A 413 -15.00 -4.00 7.31
C ASP A 413 -14.87 -5.54 7.21
N GLY A 414 -14.38 -6.05 6.07
CA GLY A 414 -14.29 -7.47 5.72
C GLY A 414 -15.45 -7.98 4.84
N VAL A 415 -16.58 -7.27 4.80
CA VAL A 415 -17.77 -7.61 3.99
C VAL A 415 -18.15 -6.46 3.04
N ARG A 416 -17.96 -5.23 3.48
CA ARG A 416 -18.33 -3.99 2.79
C ARG A 416 -17.11 -3.08 2.74
N SER A 417 -17.01 -2.27 1.70
CA SER A 417 -15.93 -1.29 1.56
C SER A 417 -16.43 0.04 1.01
N ALA A 418 -15.62 1.08 1.22
CA ALA A 418 -15.77 2.38 0.59
C ALA A 418 -14.39 2.87 0.11
N LEU A 419 -14.37 3.59 -1.01
CA LEU A 419 -13.21 4.39 -1.40
C LEU A 419 -13.22 5.71 -0.64
N THR A 420 -12.04 6.27 -0.40
CA THR A 420 -11.91 7.67 0.02
C THR A 420 -12.07 8.64 -1.16
N ASP A 421 -12.72 9.77 -0.90
CA ASP A 421 -12.84 10.88 -1.86
C ASP A 421 -11.58 11.77 -1.92
N GLN A 422 -11.62 12.84 -2.72
CA GLN A 422 -10.53 13.83 -2.87
C GLN A 422 -10.11 14.49 -1.55
N TYR A 423 -10.96 14.48 -0.52
CA TYR A 423 -10.70 15.01 0.82
C TYR A 423 -10.27 13.91 1.82
N GLY A 424 -10.13 12.67 1.35
CA GLY A 424 -9.77 11.50 2.13
C GLY A 424 -10.91 10.90 2.93
N VAL A 425 -12.16 11.36 2.79
CA VAL A 425 -13.31 10.88 3.57
C VAL A 425 -13.84 9.57 2.96
N TYR A 426 -14.13 8.57 3.81
CA TYR A 426 -14.80 7.34 3.39
C TYR A 426 -16.11 7.12 4.18
N LEU A 427 -17.06 6.39 3.57
CA LEU A 427 -18.40 6.13 4.10
C LEU A 427 -18.81 4.65 3.91
N VAL A 428 -18.55 3.78 4.89
CA VAL A 428 -19.05 2.40 4.87
C VAL A 428 -20.50 2.39 5.40
N LYS A 429 -21.47 2.24 4.49
CA LYS A 429 -22.92 2.30 4.78
C LYS A 429 -23.50 0.91 5.05
N ARG A 430 -24.75 0.86 5.57
CA ARG A 430 -25.54 -0.37 5.80
C ARG A 430 -24.89 -1.34 6.79
N ILE A 431 -24.39 -0.81 7.90
CA ILE A 431 -23.75 -1.55 9.00
C ILE A 431 -24.79 -1.90 10.08
N PRO A 432 -25.11 -3.17 10.33
CA PRO A 432 -25.88 -3.59 11.51
C PRO A 432 -25.10 -3.36 12.81
N PRO A 433 -25.76 -3.28 13.97
CA PRO A 433 -25.08 -3.28 15.27
C PRO A 433 -24.15 -4.49 15.43
N GLY A 434 -22.95 -4.27 15.98
CA GLY A 434 -21.91 -5.29 16.10
C GLY A 434 -20.49 -4.71 16.18
N THR A 435 -19.50 -5.59 16.31
CA THR A 435 -18.07 -5.22 16.31
C THR A 435 -17.42 -5.61 14.99
N TYR A 436 -16.64 -4.69 14.41
CA TYR A 436 -16.05 -4.81 13.09
C TYR A 436 -14.57 -4.41 13.13
N THR A 437 -13.76 -4.98 12.24
CA THR A 437 -12.36 -4.57 12.04
C THR A 437 -12.24 -3.84 10.71
N LEU A 438 -12.05 -2.52 10.77
CA LEU A 438 -11.82 -1.67 9.61
C LEU A 438 -10.36 -1.77 9.17
N THR A 439 -10.12 -2.08 7.90
CA THR A 439 -8.77 -2.19 7.32
C THR A 439 -8.68 -1.29 6.08
N PRO A 440 -7.80 -0.28 6.06
CA PRO A 440 -7.45 0.48 4.86
C PRO A 440 -6.51 -0.34 3.97
N SER A 441 -6.63 -0.17 2.65
CA SER A 441 -5.84 -0.89 1.66
C SER A 441 -5.61 -0.07 0.39
N HIS A 442 -4.39 -0.15 -0.13
CA HIS A 442 -3.93 0.45 -1.38
C HIS A 442 -2.65 -0.30 -1.80
N SER A 443 -2.35 -0.37 -3.10
CA SER A 443 -1.26 -1.20 -3.63
C SER A 443 0.15 -0.77 -3.22
N SER A 444 0.33 0.51 -2.89
CA SER A 444 1.64 1.14 -2.66
C SER A 444 1.78 1.88 -1.33
N LEU A 445 0.76 1.84 -0.45
CA LEU A 445 0.73 2.65 0.77
C LEU A 445 0.64 1.76 2.01
N VAL A 446 1.29 2.19 3.09
CA VAL A 446 1.19 1.57 4.41
C VAL A 446 0.45 2.52 5.35
N PHE A 447 -0.39 1.98 6.24
CA PHE A 447 -1.31 2.75 7.06
C PHE A 447 -1.04 2.59 8.56
N SER A 448 -1.27 3.68 9.32
CA SER A 448 -1.32 3.69 10.78
C SER A 448 -2.67 4.21 11.29
N PRO A 449 -3.34 3.46 12.19
CA PRO A 449 -3.07 2.06 12.47
C PRO A 449 -3.32 1.19 11.22
N SER A 450 -2.77 -0.02 11.16
CA SER A 450 -3.02 -0.93 10.02
C SER A 450 -4.45 -1.48 9.99
N SER A 451 -5.17 -1.42 11.11
CA SER A 451 -6.60 -1.67 11.21
C SER A 451 -7.19 -1.01 12.47
N ARG A 452 -8.52 -0.91 12.57
CA ARG A 452 -9.27 -0.40 13.74
C ARG A 452 -10.42 -1.34 14.08
N THR A 453 -10.46 -1.86 15.31
CA THR A 453 -11.66 -2.52 15.84
C THR A 453 -12.64 -1.46 16.35
N VAL A 454 -13.89 -1.52 15.89
CA VAL A 454 -14.95 -0.55 16.22
C VAL A 454 -16.25 -1.28 16.58
N THR A 455 -17.02 -0.73 17.52
CA THR A 455 -18.33 -1.28 17.92
C THR A 455 -19.45 -0.32 17.54
N VAL A 456 -20.27 -0.72 16.56
CA VAL A 456 -21.46 0.00 16.10
C VAL A 456 -22.63 -0.39 17.00
N ASN A 457 -23.29 0.62 17.57
CA ASN A 457 -24.50 0.46 18.36
C ASN A 457 -25.72 0.83 17.52
N ALA A 458 -26.90 0.28 17.87
CA ALA A 458 -28.16 0.72 17.29
C ALA A 458 -28.37 2.23 17.51
N GLY A 459 -29.06 2.89 16.58
CA GLY A 459 -29.35 4.33 16.64
C GLY A 459 -28.15 5.26 16.40
N ARG A 460 -26.91 4.76 16.25
CA ARG A 460 -25.70 5.62 16.16
C ARG A 460 -24.82 5.31 14.97
N ASN A 461 -24.44 6.33 14.21
CA ASN A 461 -23.35 6.25 13.24
C ASN A 461 -22.01 6.49 13.97
N LEU A 462 -20.91 5.96 13.41
CA LEU A 462 -19.56 6.22 13.92
C LEU A 462 -18.82 7.11 12.92
N ASN A 463 -18.26 8.23 13.37
CA ASN A 463 -17.33 9.03 12.59
C ASN A 463 -15.91 8.98 13.16
N ARG A 464 -14.99 9.70 12.50
CA ARG A 464 -13.58 9.86 12.88
C ARG A 464 -12.80 8.56 13.07
N GLN A 465 -13.17 7.51 12.35
CA GLN A 465 -12.42 6.26 12.31
C GLN A 465 -11.19 6.42 11.38
N ASN A 466 -10.28 7.28 11.78
CA ASN A 466 -9.24 7.80 10.92
C ASN A 466 -8.02 6.88 10.83
N PHE A 467 -7.36 6.96 9.68
CA PHE A 467 -6.09 6.34 9.35
C PHE A 467 -5.14 7.39 8.77
N ALA A 468 -3.84 7.19 8.91
CA ALA A 468 -2.80 8.00 8.28
C ALA A 468 -1.90 7.11 7.42
N ILE A 469 -1.32 7.66 6.34
CA ILE A 469 -0.21 7.02 5.64
C ILE A 469 1.02 7.08 6.55
N LEU A 470 1.68 5.94 6.73
CA LEU A 470 3.04 5.89 7.26
C LEU A 470 4.02 6.18 6.11
N PRO A 471 4.89 7.19 6.23
CA PRO A 471 6.00 7.37 5.30
C PRO A 471 6.85 6.10 5.26
N THR A 472 7.25 5.69 4.06
CA THR A 472 8.08 4.50 3.85
C THR A 472 9.43 4.87 3.26
N TYR A 473 10.49 4.20 3.73
CA TYR A 473 11.87 4.49 3.39
C TYR A 473 12.62 3.23 2.94
N THR A 474 13.88 3.39 2.57
CA THR A 474 14.83 2.30 2.32
C THR A 474 15.74 2.09 3.53
N VAL A 475 16.12 0.83 3.78
CA VAL A 475 17.12 0.47 4.78
C VAL A 475 18.13 -0.46 4.12
N SER A 476 19.40 -0.08 4.13
CA SER A 476 20.48 -0.76 3.41
C SER A 476 21.71 -0.96 4.27
N GLY A 477 22.52 -1.95 3.88
CA GLY A 477 23.79 -2.28 4.53
C GLY A 477 24.51 -3.39 3.79
N GLN A 478 25.59 -3.87 4.40
CA GLN A 478 26.43 -4.94 3.88
C GLN A 478 26.64 -6.04 4.94
N VAL A 479 26.77 -7.28 4.47
CA VAL A 479 27.17 -8.42 5.29
C VAL A 479 28.54 -8.90 4.83
N THR A 480 29.52 -8.85 5.72
CA THR A 480 30.92 -9.19 5.41
C THR A 480 31.45 -10.32 6.29
N ASP A 481 32.47 -11.03 5.80
CA ASP A 481 33.23 -12.00 6.59
C ASP A 481 34.31 -11.32 7.47
N GLY A 482 35.01 -12.11 8.28
CA GLY A 482 36.11 -11.64 9.12
C GLY A 482 37.34 -11.07 8.37
N ALA A 483 37.38 -11.17 7.04
CA ALA A 483 38.40 -10.56 6.17
C ALA A 483 37.85 -9.35 5.38
N GLY A 484 36.57 -8.98 5.56
CA GLY A 484 35.92 -7.87 4.89
C GLY A 484 35.29 -8.21 3.52
N ASN A 485 35.29 -9.48 3.10
CA ASN A 485 34.66 -9.89 1.85
C ASN A 485 33.14 -9.94 2.00
N GLY A 486 32.41 -9.55 0.96
CA GLY A 486 30.95 -9.67 0.92
C GLY A 486 30.45 -11.12 0.97
N ILE A 487 29.36 -11.37 1.69
CA ILE A 487 28.72 -12.67 1.78
C ILE A 487 27.36 -12.62 1.08
N ALA A 488 27.22 -13.33 -0.04
CA ALA A 488 25.99 -13.44 -0.81
C ALA A 488 24.96 -14.40 -0.17
N GLY A 489 23.68 -14.20 -0.48
CA GLY A 489 22.60 -15.11 -0.08
C GLY A 489 22.15 -15.02 1.38
N VAL A 490 22.73 -14.15 2.20
CA VAL A 490 22.29 -13.91 3.57
C VAL A 490 20.95 -13.19 3.54
N THR A 491 19.96 -13.72 4.24
CA THR A 491 18.63 -13.10 4.34
C THR A 491 18.58 -12.17 5.55
N ILE A 492 18.41 -10.87 5.30
CA ILE A 492 18.11 -9.85 6.32
C ILE A 492 16.60 -9.66 6.40
N SER A 493 16.01 -9.75 7.59
CA SER A 493 14.59 -9.46 7.83
C SER A 493 14.37 -8.44 8.94
N ASP A 494 13.31 -7.64 8.84
CA ASP A 494 12.81 -6.78 9.93
C ASP A 494 11.69 -7.43 10.77
N GLY A 495 11.39 -8.71 10.50
CA GLY A 495 10.26 -9.46 11.05
C GLY A 495 9.00 -9.49 10.17
N THR A 496 8.88 -8.62 9.16
CA THR A 496 7.72 -8.56 8.25
C THR A 496 8.12 -8.71 6.77
N ARG A 497 9.31 -8.24 6.42
CA ARG A 497 9.88 -8.15 5.08
C ARG A 497 11.31 -8.70 5.11
N SER A 498 11.87 -9.00 3.95
CA SER A 498 13.24 -9.53 3.85
C SER A 498 13.92 -9.16 2.55
N ALA A 499 15.25 -9.07 2.58
CA ALA A 499 16.11 -8.93 1.41
C ALA A 499 17.30 -9.90 1.53
N THR A 500 17.73 -10.46 0.40
CA THR A 500 18.94 -11.30 0.31
C THR A 500 20.13 -10.48 -0.17
N THR A 501 21.32 -10.76 0.35
CA THR A 501 22.55 -10.06 -0.06
C THR A 501 23.05 -10.45 -1.45
N ASP A 502 23.61 -9.47 -2.18
CA ASP A 502 24.26 -9.63 -3.48
C ASP A 502 25.68 -10.24 -3.38
N ALA A 503 26.39 -10.35 -4.51
CA ALA A 503 27.74 -10.91 -4.58
C ALA A 503 28.76 -10.13 -3.73
N GLU A 504 28.56 -8.83 -3.54
CA GLU A 504 29.36 -7.97 -2.68
C GLU A 504 28.80 -7.90 -1.24
N GLY A 505 27.81 -8.73 -0.90
CA GLY A 505 27.21 -8.81 0.42
C GLY A 505 26.22 -7.68 0.74
N ARG A 506 25.83 -6.84 -0.22
CA ARG A 506 24.94 -5.68 0.01
C ARG A 506 23.48 -6.10 -0.04
N TYR A 507 22.65 -5.45 0.77
CA TYR A 507 21.20 -5.63 0.76
C TYR A 507 20.46 -4.29 0.87
N THR A 508 19.20 -4.27 0.41
CA THR A 508 18.28 -3.14 0.58
C THR A 508 16.87 -3.64 0.85
N LEU A 509 16.32 -3.31 2.02
CA LEU A 509 14.90 -3.41 2.32
C LEU A 509 14.20 -2.14 1.80
N THR A 510 13.21 -2.31 0.94
CA THR A 510 12.36 -1.20 0.43
C THR A 510 11.03 -1.14 1.17
N ASN A 511 10.35 0.01 1.08
CA ASN A 511 9.03 0.24 1.67
C ASN A 511 9.00 0.01 3.20
N VAL A 512 10.01 0.49 3.92
CA VAL A 512 10.16 0.41 5.39
C VAL A 512 9.34 1.52 6.04
N PRO A 513 8.20 1.23 6.70
CA PRO A 513 7.39 2.28 7.32
C PRO A 513 8.16 2.98 8.45
N SER A 514 7.90 4.25 8.72
CA SER A 514 8.51 4.94 9.87
C SER A 514 8.21 4.21 11.18
N GLY A 515 9.23 3.86 11.96
CA GLY A 515 9.07 3.05 13.17
C GLY A 515 10.36 2.42 13.69
N GLY A 516 10.27 1.65 14.79
CA GLY A 516 11.38 0.88 15.34
C GLY A 516 11.36 -0.58 14.86
N TYR A 517 12.50 -1.10 14.42
CA TYR A 517 12.63 -2.47 13.88
C TYR A 517 13.88 -3.17 14.42
N ALA A 518 13.84 -4.50 14.47
CA ALA A 518 15.01 -5.34 14.66
C ALA A 518 15.38 -6.00 13.33
N LEU A 519 16.51 -5.61 12.74
CA LEU A 519 17.08 -6.30 11.60
C LEU A 519 17.79 -7.58 12.06
N VAL A 520 17.38 -8.72 11.53
CA VAL A 520 17.91 -10.05 11.87
C VAL A 520 18.51 -10.70 10.61
N PRO A 521 19.82 -10.95 10.56
CA PRO A 521 20.47 -11.73 9.51
C PRO A 521 20.28 -13.24 9.73
N SER A 522 20.19 -14.00 8.64
CA SER A 522 20.05 -15.46 8.67
C SER A 522 20.69 -16.15 7.46
N HIS A 523 21.42 -17.23 7.72
CA HIS A 523 22.00 -18.17 6.76
C HIS A 523 22.39 -19.46 7.52
N PRO A 524 22.26 -20.67 6.96
CA PRO A 524 22.61 -21.92 7.67
C PRO A 524 24.09 -21.99 8.08
N ASP A 525 25.01 -21.58 7.20
CA ASP A 525 26.46 -21.77 7.40
C ASP A 525 27.15 -20.68 8.24
N TYR A 526 26.45 -19.65 8.73
CA TYR A 526 27.08 -18.49 9.36
C TYR A 526 26.41 -18.05 10.68
N ARG A 527 27.24 -17.58 11.63
CA ARG A 527 26.81 -16.79 12.79
C ARG A 527 27.11 -15.32 12.56
N PHE A 528 26.18 -14.47 12.93
CA PHE A 528 26.27 -13.03 12.70
C PHE A 528 26.53 -12.25 13.98
N THR A 529 27.35 -11.20 13.85
CA THR A 529 27.65 -10.21 14.88
C THR A 529 27.34 -8.81 14.32
N PRO A 530 26.42 -8.04 14.94
CA PRO A 530 25.51 -8.47 16.01
C PRO A 530 24.50 -9.51 15.48
N HIS A 531 23.89 -10.30 16.37
CA HIS A 531 22.87 -11.28 15.96
C HIS A 531 21.54 -10.62 15.53
N GLN A 532 21.34 -9.36 15.92
CA GLN A 532 20.29 -8.47 15.42
C GLN A 532 20.71 -7.01 15.62
N ARG A 533 20.19 -6.09 14.83
CA ARG A 533 20.42 -4.64 14.96
C ARG A 533 19.09 -3.90 15.12
N TRP A 534 18.93 -3.17 16.21
CA TRP A 534 17.78 -2.28 16.40
C TRP A 534 17.98 -0.97 15.64
N ILE A 535 16.98 -0.56 14.88
CA ILE A 535 16.97 0.68 14.08
C ILE A 535 15.71 1.50 14.38
N ALA A 536 15.81 2.82 14.22
CA ALA A 536 14.68 3.74 14.23
C ALA A 536 14.61 4.44 12.87
N VAL A 537 13.53 4.19 12.13
CA VAL A 537 13.37 4.63 10.75
C VAL A 537 12.50 5.89 10.72
N ASN A 538 13.13 6.99 10.32
CA ASN A 538 12.54 8.32 10.12
C ASN A 538 13.04 8.98 8.81
N GLY A 539 13.70 8.18 7.96
CA GLY A 539 14.45 8.58 6.77
C GLY A 539 15.05 7.33 6.13
N ASP A 540 15.65 7.47 4.95
CA ASP A 540 16.46 6.40 4.36
C ASP A 540 17.70 6.13 5.23
N LEU A 541 17.96 4.85 5.53
CA LEU A 541 19.11 4.42 6.33
C LEU A 541 20.09 3.58 5.50
N SER A 542 21.38 3.83 5.68
CA SER A 542 22.48 3.03 5.12
C SER A 542 23.44 2.59 6.23
N GLY A 543 24.40 1.70 5.91
CA GLY A 543 25.40 1.23 6.88
C GLY A 543 24.82 0.36 8.01
N GLN A 544 23.70 -0.31 7.76
CA GLN A 544 23.08 -1.22 8.71
C GLN A 544 23.75 -2.60 8.65
N ASP A 545 25.05 -2.62 8.93
CA ASP A 545 25.94 -3.70 8.53
C ASP A 545 26.02 -4.83 9.57
N PHE A 546 26.41 -6.01 9.09
CA PHE A 546 26.65 -7.20 9.90
C PHE A 546 27.97 -7.85 9.51
N SER A 547 28.70 -8.40 10.48
CA SER A 547 29.85 -9.28 10.21
C SER A 547 29.45 -10.72 10.50
N ALA A 548 29.93 -11.67 9.72
CA ALA A 548 29.64 -13.09 9.90
C ALA A 548 30.91 -13.92 10.09
N ILE A 549 30.79 -14.94 10.94
CA ILE A 549 31.80 -15.98 11.11
C ILE A 549 31.13 -17.29 10.70
N CYS A 550 31.76 -17.99 9.77
CA CYS A 550 31.26 -19.25 9.25
C CYS A 550 31.27 -20.35 10.34
N GLN A 551 30.27 -21.23 10.37
CA GLN A 551 30.15 -22.33 11.33
C GLN A 551 30.80 -23.63 10.83
N SER A 552 30.72 -23.88 9.52
CA SER A 552 31.11 -25.11 8.83
C SER A 552 31.72 -24.75 7.48
N CYS A 553 33.00 -24.43 7.50
CA CYS A 553 33.69 -23.80 6.37
C CYS A 553 34.32 -24.83 5.44
N THR A 554 34.60 -24.40 4.22
CA THR A 554 35.39 -25.18 3.27
C THR A 554 36.78 -24.60 3.12
N ILE A 555 37.78 -25.47 2.98
CA ILE A 555 39.12 -25.10 2.51
C ILE A 555 39.35 -25.80 1.18
N SER A 556 39.53 -25.05 0.09
CA SER A 556 39.87 -25.60 -1.21
C SER A 556 41.17 -25.04 -1.78
N GLY A 557 41.75 -25.78 -2.71
CA GLY A 557 42.99 -25.46 -3.37
C GLY A 557 43.36 -26.55 -4.36
N ARG A 558 44.58 -26.46 -4.89
CA ARG A 558 45.12 -27.37 -5.89
C ARG A 558 46.53 -27.83 -5.51
N VAL A 559 46.83 -29.10 -5.73
CA VAL A 559 48.17 -29.68 -5.65
C VAL A 559 48.65 -29.94 -7.07
N ILE A 560 49.79 -29.36 -7.43
CA ILE A 560 50.37 -29.45 -8.78
C ILE A 560 51.83 -29.90 -8.75
N ASP A 561 52.33 -30.49 -9.83
CA ASP A 561 53.76 -30.81 -9.99
C ASP A 561 54.58 -29.58 -10.44
N ASP A 562 55.88 -29.75 -10.65
CA ASP A 562 56.79 -28.69 -11.14
C ASP A 562 56.53 -28.26 -12.60
N ALA A 563 55.79 -29.06 -13.37
CA ALA A 563 55.31 -28.75 -14.72
C ALA A 563 53.90 -28.12 -14.74
N GLY A 564 53.22 -28.01 -13.59
CA GLY A 564 51.87 -27.44 -13.45
C GLY A 564 50.70 -28.41 -13.69
N ASN A 565 50.97 -29.70 -13.87
CA ASN A 565 49.94 -30.73 -13.95
C ASN A 565 49.31 -30.98 -12.58
N GLY A 566 48.07 -31.46 -12.56
CA GLY A 566 47.42 -31.84 -11.30
C GLY A 566 47.96 -33.15 -10.74
N VAL A 567 48.26 -33.18 -9.44
CA VAL A 567 48.67 -34.42 -8.75
C VAL A 567 47.45 -35.06 -8.11
N SER A 568 47.03 -36.23 -8.60
CA SER A 568 45.92 -36.98 -8.02
C SER A 568 46.32 -37.69 -6.72
N ASP A 569 45.32 -38.05 -5.91
CA ASP A 569 45.46 -38.91 -4.74
C ASP A 569 46.38 -38.38 -3.61
N ALA A 570 46.89 -37.15 -3.75
CA ALA A 570 47.55 -36.42 -2.68
C ALA A 570 46.54 -36.04 -1.59
N THR A 571 46.86 -36.37 -0.35
CA THR A 571 46.01 -36.08 0.81
C THR A 571 46.40 -34.75 1.42
N VAL A 572 45.48 -33.78 1.47
CA VAL A 572 45.65 -32.50 2.16
C VAL A 572 44.87 -32.51 3.47
N SER A 573 45.54 -32.24 4.59
CA SER A 573 45.01 -32.44 5.94
C SER A 573 45.18 -31.21 6.85
N ILE A 574 44.28 -31.04 7.81
CA ILE A 574 44.37 -30.14 8.98
C ILE A 574 44.41 -30.92 10.31
N GLY A 575 44.87 -32.17 10.29
CA GLY A 575 44.87 -33.09 11.42
C GLY A 575 43.87 -34.23 11.23
N MET A 576 42.77 -34.24 11.99
CA MET A 576 41.73 -35.27 11.89
C MET A 576 40.79 -35.13 10.67
N ARG A 577 40.91 -34.05 9.90
CA ARG A 577 40.19 -33.87 8.63
C ARG A 577 41.16 -33.76 7.48
N SER A 578 40.84 -34.45 6.39
CA SER A 578 41.59 -34.41 5.14
C SER A 578 40.67 -34.53 3.93
N ALA A 579 41.20 -34.18 2.76
CA ALA A 579 40.62 -34.45 1.46
C ALA A 579 41.71 -34.98 0.52
N THR A 580 41.38 -35.92 -0.35
CA THR A 580 42.25 -36.35 -1.46
C THR A 580 42.03 -35.48 -2.68
N THR A 581 43.07 -35.31 -3.49
CA THR A 581 42.99 -34.55 -4.73
C THR A 581 42.37 -35.36 -5.87
N ASP A 582 41.58 -34.69 -6.72
CA ASP A 582 41.04 -35.26 -7.95
C ASP A 582 42.13 -35.44 -9.04
N ALA A 583 41.75 -35.98 -10.20
CA ALA A 583 42.65 -36.15 -11.35
C ALA A 583 43.23 -34.82 -11.92
N HIS A 584 42.68 -33.68 -11.51
CA HIS A 584 43.20 -32.35 -11.85
C HIS A 584 43.95 -31.72 -10.67
N GLY A 585 44.19 -32.42 -9.57
CA GLY A 585 44.87 -31.92 -8.38
C GLY A 585 44.00 -31.08 -7.44
N ASN A 586 42.70 -30.92 -7.69
CA ASN A 586 41.83 -30.11 -6.83
C ASN A 586 41.42 -30.88 -5.58
N TYR A 587 41.33 -30.20 -4.44
CA TYR A 587 40.77 -30.77 -3.21
C TYR A 587 39.81 -29.80 -2.53
N THR A 588 38.92 -30.30 -1.67
CA THR A 588 38.09 -29.48 -0.79
C THR A 588 37.85 -30.21 0.54
N LEU A 589 38.32 -29.63 1.65
CA LEU A 589 37.91 -30.05 2.99
C LEU A 589 36.57 -29.38 3.32
N THR A 590 35.61 -30.14 3.85
CA THR A 590 34.30 -29.63 4.32
C THR A 590 34.23 -29.56 5.84
N ASP A 591 33.19 -28.90 6.35
CA ASP A 591 32.78 -28.88 7.76
C ASP A 591 33.82 -28.32 8.73
N VAL A 592 34.77 -27.52 8.25
CA VAL A 592 35.90 -26.99 9.03
C VAL A 592 35.43 -25.88 9.97
N PRO A 593 35.54 -26.03 11.31
CA PRO A 593 35.20 -24.98 12.25
C PRO A 593 36.13 -23.77 12.12
N PRO A 594 35.75 -22.61 12.67
CA PRO A 594 36.67 -21.50 12.88
C PRO A 594 37.87 -21.89 13.74
N GLY A 595 39.05 -21.43 13.34
CA GLY A 595 40.30 -21.69 14.05
C GLY A 595 41.54 -21.49 13.19
N THR A 596 42.71 -21.49 13.83
CA THR A 596 43.99 -21.52 13.13
C THR A 596 44.45 -22.97 12.99
N TYR A 597 44.81 -23.38 11.77
CA TYR A 597 45.20 -24.73 11.41
C TYR A 597 46.51 -24.74 10.63
N HIS A 598 47.25 -25.84 10.74
CA HIS A 598 48.33 -26.16 9.81
C HIS A 598 47.79 -27.08 8.72
N LEU A 599 47.71 -26.56 7.51
CA LEU A 599 47.29 -27.27 6.32
C LEU A 599 48.51 -27.94 5.69
N THR A 600 48.50 -29.27 5.60
CA THR A 600 49.66 -30.09 5.25
C THR A 600 49.29 -31.09 4.15
N PRO A 601 49.95 -31.06 2.98
CA PRO A 601 49.82 -32.08 1.94
C PRO A 601 50.70 -33.31 2.23
N SER A 602 50.30 -34.47 1.70
CA SER A 602 51.05 -35.72 1.79
C SER A 602 50.73 -36.66 0.62
N CYS A 603 51.75 -37.29 0.08
CA CYS A 603 51.72 -38.36 -0.92
C CYS A 603 53.07 -39.08 -0.81
N SER A 604 53.14 -40.39 -1.03
CA SER A 604 54.36 -41.19 -0.77
C SER A 604 55.55 -40.78 -1.64
N ASP A 605 55.26 -40.30 -2.85
CA ASP A 605 56.24 -40.18 -3.93
C ASP A 605 56.75 -38.73 -4.10
N TYR A 606 56.31 -37.81 -3.24
CA TYR A 606 56.53 -36.37 -3.38
C TYR A 606 56.93 -35.67 -2.08
N VAL A 607 57.78 -34.65 -2.22
CA VAL A 607 58.07 -33.64 -1.20
C VAL A 607 57.36 -32.35 -1.56
N PHE A 608 56.69 -31.69 -0.61
CA PHE A 608 55.83 -30.55 -0.90
C PHE A 608 56.43 -29.18 -0.55
N HIS A 609 56.15 -28.18 -1.37
CA HIS A 609 56.46 -26.78 -1.11
C HIS A 609 55.21 -25.88 -1.20
N PRO A 610 54.91 -25.06 -0.16
CA PRO A 610 55.48 -25.16 1.19
C PRO A 610 55.08 -26.50 1.85
N SER A 611 55.88 -27.00 2.80
CA SER A 611 55.59 -28.28 3.47
C SER A 611 54.36 -28.23 4.37
N SER A 612 53.96 -27.03 4.82
CA SER A 612 52.64 -26.74 5.38
C SER A 612 52.31 -25.26 5.22
N ARG A 613 51.03 -24.89 5.34
CA ARG A 613 50.55 -23.50 5.44
C ARG A 613 49.89 -23.29 6.79
N SER A 614 50.23 -22.21 7.50
CA SER A 614 49.41 -21.74 8.62
C SER A 614 48.24 -20.93 8.06
N ILE A 615 47.02 -21.36 8.33
CA ILE A 615 45.77 -20.75 7.84
C ILE A 615 44.85 -20.41 9.01
N THR A 616 44.11 -19.30 8.92
CA THR A 616 43.07 -18.95 9.89
C THR A 616 41.72 -18.99 9.21
N VAL A 617 40.89 -19.96 9.59
CA VAL A 617 39.56 -20.17 9.05
C VAL A 617 38.59 -19.29 9.84
N VAL A 618 38.01 -18.30 9.15
CA VAL A 618 36.85 -17.49 9.61
C VAL A 618 35.72 -17.46 8.57
N SER A 619 36.04 -17.84 7.33
CA SER A 619 35.16 -17.99 6.17
C SER A 619 35.70 -19.09 5.24
N HIS A 620 35.05 -19.33 4.11
CA HIS A 620 35.50 -20.31 3.12
C HIS A 620 36.83 -19.87 2.48
N LEU A 621 37.89 -20.66 2.66
CA LEU A 621 39.20 -20.40 2.07
C LEU A 621 39.30 -21.12 0.71
N ARG A 622 39.85 -20.41 -0.29
CA ARG A 622 40.15 -20.94 -1.63
C ARG A 622 41.64 -20.78 -1.95
N GLU A 623 42.10 -21.37 -3.04
CA GLU A 623 43.46 -21.23 -3.58
C GLU A 623 44.61 -21.57 -2.60
N GLN A 624 44.35 -22.48 -1.65
CA GLN A 624 45.35 -22.91 -0.67
C GLN A 624 46.35 -23.92 -1.28
N ASN A 625 47.05 -23.49 -2.33
CA ASN A 625 47.73 -24.39 -3.27
C ASN A 625 49.09 -24.90 -2.76
N PHE A 626 49.50 -26.08 -3.23
CA PHE A 626 50.80 -26.69 -2.93
C PHE A 626 51.48 -27.18 -4.22
N ILE A 627 52.81 -27.17 -4.23
CA ILE A 627 53.62 -27.78 -5.29
C ILE A 627 54.20 -29.08 -4.76
N ALA A 628 54.05 -30.16 -5.51
CA ALA A 628 54.61 -31.48 -5.24
C ALA A 628 55.87 -31.67 -6.09
N LEU A 629 56.97 -32.10 -5.48
CA LEU A 629 58.27 -32.24 -6.13
C LEU A 629 58.77 -33.68 -5.96
N LEU A 630 59.18 -34.31 -7.07
CA LEU A 630 59.79 -35.63 -7.05
C LEU A 630 61.16 -35.58 -6.35
N PRO A 631 61.40 -36.41 -5.32
CA PRO A 631 62.70 -36.51 -4.66
C PRO A 631 63.68 -37.40 -5.43
N HIS A 632 64.89 -36.91 -5.66
CA HIS A 632 66.00 -37.61 -6.31
C HIS A 632 67.15 -37.86 -5.32
N ILE A 633 68.16 -38.63 -5.75
CA ILE A 633 69.40 -38.91 -5.02
C ILE A 633 70.56 -38.16 -5.69
N VAL A 634 71.36 -37.44 -4.90
CA VAL A 634 72.60 -36.79 -5.38
C VAL A 634 73.80 -37.42 -4.69
N SER A 635 74.66 -38.07 -5.47
CA SER A 635 75.74 -38.92 -4.99
C SER A 635 77.09 -38.58 -5.61
N GLY A 636 78.15 -38.97 -4.92
CA GLY A 636 79.52 -38.78 -5.36
C GLY A 636 80.52 -39.42 -4.41
N ARG A 637 81.80 -39.11 -4.63
CA ARG A 637 82.92 -39.64 -3.87
C ARG A 637 83.86 -38.52 -3.42
N VAL A 638 84.42 -38.64 -2.22
CA VAL A 638 85.49 -37.77 -1.73
C VAL A 638 86.79 -38.57 -1.66
N THR A 639 87.85 -38.08 -2.31
CA THR A 639 89.15 -38.77 -2.39
C THR A 639 90.33 -37.90 -1.99
N ASP A 640 91.44 -38.53 -1.59
CA ASP A 640 92.73 -37.85 -1.44
C ASP A 640 93.43 -37.65 -2.80
N SER A 641 94.63 -37.05 -2.77
CA SER A 641 95.47 -36.81 -3.96
C SER A 641 96.08 -38.10 -4.57
N ALA A 642 95.95 -39.25 -3.90
CA ALA A 642 96.35 -40.56 -4.40
C ALA A 642 95.13 -41.39 -4.90
N GLY A 643 93.91 -40.86 -4.82
CA GLY A 643 92.67 -41.51 -5.26
C GLY A 643 92.01 -42.42 -4.21
N ASN A 644 92.55 -42.48 -2.99
CA ASN A 644 91.96 -43.25 -1.90
C ASN A 644 90.69 -42.58 -1.38
N GLY A 645 89.74 -43.37 -0.89
CA GLY A 645 88.48 -42.87 -0.33
C GLY A 645 88.67 -42.19 1.02
N VAL A 646 88.00 -41.06 1.23
CA VAL A 646 88.10 -40.29 2.47
C VAL A 646 86.78 -40.36 3.24
N ALA A 647 86.74 -41.24 4.23
CA ALA A 647 85.58 -41.49 5.09
C ALA A 647 85.36 -40.39 6.12
N GLY A 648 84.11 -40.10 6.48
CA GLY A 648 83.77 -39.13 7.53
C GLY A 648 83.79 -37.66 7.09
N VAL A 649 83.62 -37.38 5.79
CA VAL A 649 83.38 -36.03 5.24
C VAL A 649 81.89 -35.82 5.12
N THR A 650 81.37 -34.71 5.64
CA THR A 650 79.95 -34.37 5.53
C THR A 650 79.73 -33.50 4.29
N ILE A 651 78.89 -33.96 3.36
CA ILE A 651 78.38 -33.16 2.25
C ILE A 651 77.02 -32.61 2.65
N SER A 652 76.79 -31.31 2.45
CA SER A 652 75.50 -30.65 2.72
C SER A 652 75.06 -29.81 1.53
N ASP A 653 73.75 -29.75 1.25
CA ASP A 653 73.14 -28.80 0.30
C ASP A 653 72.59 -27.53 0.99
N GLY A 654 72.82 -27.40 2.30
CA GLY A 654 72.28 -26.35 3.17
C GLY A 654 71.01 -26.76 3.94
N THR A 655 70.30 -27.81 3.50
CA THR A 655 69.09 -28.35 4.17
C THR A 655 69.26 -29.81 4.59
N ARG A 656 69.86 -30.64 3.73
CA ARG A 656 70.16 -32.06 3.93
C ARG A 656 71.66 -32.26 4.01
N SER A 657 72.08 -33.33 4.69
CA SER A 657 73.48 -33.76 4.71
C SER A 657 73.64 -35.28 4.63
N ALA A 658 74.79 -35.72 4.13
CA ALA A 658 75.22 -37.12 4.09
C ALA A 658 76.73 -37.19 4.40
N THR A 659 77.17 -38.25 5.07
CA THR A 659 78.57 -38.45 5.44
C THR A 659 79.19 -39.56 4.59
N THR A 660 80.45 -39.39 4.17
CA THR A 660 81.15 -40.36 3.33
C THR A 660 81.50 -41.66 4.07
N ASP A 661 81.34 -42.78 3.39
CA ASP A 661 81.69 -44.12 3.88
C ASP A 661 83.21 -44.41 3.86
N ALA A 662 83.60 -45.61 4.30
CA ALA A 662 85.00 -46.09 4.31
C ALA A 662 85.72 -45.99 2.96
N GLN A 663 84.98 -45.96 1.85
CA GLN A 663 85.48 -45.91 0.48
C GLN A 663 85.33 -44.49 -0.14
N GLY A 664 84.85 -43.52 0.65
CA GLY A 664 84.68 -42.13 0.28
C GLY A 664 83.32 -41.79 -0.37
N PHE A 665 82.41 -42.74 -0.54
CA PHE A 665 81.12 -42.49 -1.21
C PHE A 665 80.10 -41.83 -0.30
N TYR A 666 79.27 -40.95 -0.85
CA TYR A 666 78.10 -40.37 -0.19
C TYR A 666 76.88 -40.39 -1.12
N ALA A 667 75.68 -40.39 -0.52
CA ALA A 667 74.41 -40.22 -1.21
C ALA A 667 73.50 -39.30 -0.39
N LEU A 668 73.20 -38.12 -0.95
CA LEU A 668 72.23 -37.17 -0.44
C LEU A 668 70.85 -37.59 -0.97
N SER A 669 70.04 -38.25 -0.15
CA SER A 669 68.70 -38.70 -0.52
C SER A 669 67.64 -37.61 -0.35
N GLY A 670 66.60 -37.63 -1.18
CA GLY A 670 65.42 -36.80 -0.96
C GLY A 670 65.58 -35.37 -1.47
N VAL A 671 66.28 -35.19 -2.60
CA VAL A 671 66.63 -33.90 -3.22
C VAL A 671 65.66 -33.60 -4.37
N PRO A 672 64.72 -32.65 -4.24
CA PRO A 672 63.81 -32.26 -5.32
C PRO A 672 64.50 -31.83 -6.62
N THR A 673 63.74 -31.75 -7.71
CA THR A 673 64.13 -30.99 -8.90
C THR A 673 64.52 -29.55 -8.50
N GLY A 674 65.70 -29.07 -8.90
CA GLY A 674 66.17 -27.73 -8.55
C GLY A 674 67.69 -27.53 -8.59
N ALA A 675 68.15 -26.31 -8.35
CA ALA A 675 69.57 -25.98 -8.25
C ALA A 675 70.04 -25.94 -6.79
N TYR A 676 71.11 -26.68 -6.47
CA TYR A 676 71.64 -26.85 -5.12
C TYR A 676 73.16 -26.65 -5.09
N THR A 677 73.71 -26.20 -3.96
CA THR A 677 75.16 -26.05 -3.78
C THR A 677 75.66 -27.04 -2.73
N LEU A 678 76.26 -28.14 -3.20
CA LEU A 678 76.88 -29.17 -2.38
C LEU A 678 78.18 -28.63 -1.78
N THR A 679 78.28 -28.64 -0.46
CA THR A 679 79.43 -28.15 0.29
C THR A 679 80.01 -29.27 1.16
N PRO A 680 81.25 -29.74 0.90
CA PRO A 680 81.95 -30.68 1.76
C PRO A 680 82.51 -29.99 3.02
N SER A 681 82.49 -30.69 4.14
CA SER A 681 83.05 -30.20 5.40
C SER A 681 83.66 -31.33 6.23
N ARG A 682 84.88 -31.08 6.74
CA ARG A 682 85.59 -31.88 7.75
C ARG A 682 86.77 -31.08 8.30
N ASP A 683 86.96 -31.09 9.62
CA ASP A 683 88.05 -30.35 10.27
C ASP A 683 89.44 -30.82 9.82
N GLY A 684 90.35 -29.87 9.56
CA GLY A 684 91.73 -30.13 9.14
C GLY A 684 91.92 -30.44 7.65
N TYR A 685 90.85 -30.34 6.85
CA TYR A 685 90.85 -30.67 5.42
C TYR A 685 90.37 -29.48 4.57
N ALA A 686 91.03 -29.29 3.41
CA ALA A 686 90.59 -28.36 2.38
C ALA A 686 90.11 -29.14 1.14
N PHE A 687 88.96 -28.75 0.59
CA PHE A 687 88.29 -29.46 -0.50
C PHE A 687 88.42 -28.72 -1.83
N THR A 688 88.59 -29.47 -2.92
CA THR A 688 88.62 -28.96 -4.30
C THR A 688 87.56 -29.70 -5.14
N PRO A 689 86.59 -28.98 -5.74
CA PRO A 689 86.27 -27.58 -5.49
C PRO A 689 85.74 -27.37 -4.05
N ALA A 690 85.74 -26.13 -3.55
CA ALA A 690 85.25 -25.83 -2.19
C ALA A 690 83.73 -26.02 -2.04
N SER A 691 82.99 -25.98 -3.16
CA SER A 691 81.59 -26.40 -3.28
C SER A 691 81.30 -26.75 -4.75
N ARG A 692 80.18 -27.44 -5.02
CA ARG A 692 79.65 -27.71 -6.36
C ARG A 692 78.22 -27.24 -6.47
N THR A 693 77.90 -26.40 -7.44
CA THR A 693 76.51 -26.18 -7.84
C THR A 693 76.07 -27.30 -8.79
N VAL A 694 74.93 -27.92 -8.48
CA VAL A 694 74.32 -29.01 -9.25
C VAL A 694 72.87 -28.65 -9.59
N THR A 695 72.42 -29.01 -10.79
CA THR A 695 71.01 -28.88 -11.21
C THR A 695 70.41 -30.28 -11.26
N VAL A 696 69.56 -30.58 -10.29
CA VAL A 696 68.88 -31.86 -10.13
C VAL A 696 67.62 -31.85 -10.98
N ALA A 697 67.47 -32.85 -11.85
CA ALA A 697 66.29 -33.13 -12.66
C ALA A 697 66.02 -34.65 -12.77
N GLY A 698 66.57 -35.40 -11.81
CA GLY A 698 66.82 -36.84 -11.85
C GLY A 698 67.94 -37.19 -10.88
N ASP A 699 68.16 -38.47 -10.60
CA ASP A 699 69.30 -38.94 -9.81
C ASP A 699 70.63 -38.50 -10.43
N LEU A 700 71.50 -37.91 -9.62
CA LEU A 700 72.84 -37.47 -10.01
C LEU A 700 73.92 -38.31 -9.32
N SER A 701 74.93 -38.70 -10.07
CA SER A 701 76.16 -39.34 -9.57
C SER A 701 77.41 -38.53 -9.96
N GLY A 702 78.57 -38.90 -9.43
CA GLY A 702 79.86 -38.27 -9.79
C GLY A 702 80.02 -36.84 -9.28
N GLN A 703 79.31 -36.47 -8.21
CA GLN A 703 79.42 -35.16 -7.57
C GLN A 703 80.62 -35.10 -6.63
N ASP A 704 81.79 -35.32 -7.22
CA ASP A 704 83.01 -35.70 -6.50
C ASP A 704 83.84 -34.50 -6.04
N PHE A 705 84.53 -34.68 -4.91
CA PHE A 705 85.45 -33.71 -4.33
C PHE A 705 86.80 -34.37 -4.07
N THR A 706 87.89 -33.64 -4.27
CA THR A 706 89.21 -34.07 -3.80
C THR A 706 89.60 -33.30 -2.55
N VAL A 707 90.43 -33.92 -1.71
CA VAL A 707 90.86 -33.33 -0.44
C VAL A 707 92.37 -33.19 -0.37
N SER A 708 92.83 -32.08 0.21
CA SER A 708 94.21 -31.87 0.61
C SER A 708 94.29 -31.66 2.12
N SER A 709 95.21 -32.36 2.78
CA SER A 709 95.54 -32.11 4.18
C SER A 709 96.28 -30.79 4.33
N SER A 710 95.82 -29.89 5.19
CA SER A 710 96.59 -28.69 5.55
C SER A 710 97.78 -29.08 6.42
N ALA A 711 98.93 -29.35 5.81
CA ALA A 711 100.16 -29.67 6.52
C ALA A 711 100.59 -28.46 7.37
N GLY A 712 100.57 -28.61 8.70
CA GLY A 712 100.90 -27.53 9.63
C GLY A 712 102.37 -27.08 9.47
N GLN A 713 102.58 -25.78 9.28
CA GLN A 713 103.90 -25.18 9.44
C GLN A 713 104.29 -25.16 10.93
N TYR A 714 104.96 -26.22 11.38
CA TYR A 714 105.67 -26.19 12.66
C TYR A 714 106.90 -25.28 12.54
N ARG A 715 106.77 -24.02 12.96
CA ARG A 715 107.92 -23.17 13.30
C ARG A 715 108.40 -23.52 14.70
N VAL A 716 109.53 -24.21 14.80
CA VAL A 716 110.28 -24.41 16.05
C VAL A 716 111.38 -23.36 16.13
N PHE A 717 111.49 -22.64 17.26
CA PHE A 717 112.73 -22.43 18.03
C PHE A 717 112.46 -21.61 19.30
N LEU A 718 112.25 -22.34 20.40
CA LEU A 718 112.85 -22.25 21.76
C LEU A 718 113.09 -20.87 22.47
N PRO A 719 113.19 -20.88 23.83
CA PRO A 719 112.72 -19.76 24.67
C PRO A 719 113.83 -18.85 25.21
N LEU A 720 113.45 -17.68 25.77
CA LEU A 720 114.20 -17.03 26.85
C LEU A 720 113.36 -16.03 27.68
N THR A 721 113.02 -16.49 28.87
CA THR A 721 112.91 -15.80 30.18
C THR A 721 112.83 -14.26 30.28
N VAL A 722 111.64 -13.79 30.65
CA VAL A 722 111.31 -12.83 31.74
C VAL A 722 112.40 -11.85 32.23
N ARG A 723 112.11 -10.55 32.09
CA ARG A 723 111.86 -9.63 33.21
C ARG A 723 110.86 -8.55 32.83
#